data_AF-W9XTL3-F1
#
_entry.id   AF-W9XTL3-F1
#
_cell.length_a   1.000
_cell.length_b   1.000
_cell.length_c   1.000
_cell.angle_alpha   90.00
_cell.angle_beta   90.00
_cell.angle_gamma   90.00
#
_symmetry.space_group_name_H-M   'P 1'
#
loop_
_entity.id
_entity.type
_entity.pdbx_description
1 polymer ?
#
loop_
_entity_poly.entity_id
_entity_poly.type
_entity_poly.pdbx_seq_one_letter_code
_entity_poly.pdbx_strand_id
1 'polypeptide(L)'
;MRLDKRPGVDLEDPAPRKIPRQEDDYMETKKRNGSQRERPSHASTQSDGLSENLQAMNDQFQVNIRVDTMTKSLIKDPRPLKASDLVTGEILKSFGSPGQPQGDGVTVTYKQPLAWTYDIKWLESMDAFASCDDAPEETIGSCHAELIRRNDIRKSFYRSMLGPFEEITLLAFDLFDKYGKLNNDYKHHEIKKGSGLWKRRLDEGDILLIEDVRVQEPYRYRGIGQKMIRALMAAASEKTVGGRFVAIVWPNSLKDFWFLDTMKAIVEREKGAGNFPYEDALSIQWFRLLGFKRIGSSIWFGLPWEGTQPSPGFQAGGDYDPPHRTVAAHQRLPEWLVGSLTGPPRDNFVSLMRRHSLQIPFGSKEWLATDEDGNTLLHLAALRFSLNGLTWILESEVGSQMEQMRNSVGDTPLEALLLKLEARRTRKMSRSWDIRAVKFEGHDIKAVKCVAKLKGLPLDTCTDVDLARISYGCTCGECIEGFLSPRMSYALWTQAESIHNSVSAGFSSDVESLSRLERIYQSRALSLPTLPSYCRKQLMRYKSMRRGLVHLCWCLVNCLRFRQPLNEYTIYPAIERTPRHLRIATRNFFVGLGSLEAVVLAIFQAAVDNDEFTGNGEFLKQVAGKKDYEDLPHCRNDHEFNLVFCKVFRDWDVSHKLKF
;
A
#
# COMPACT_ATOMS: atom_id res chain seq x y z
N MET A 1 -13.63 -31.72 44.00
CA MET A 1 -14.33 -31.49 45.28
C MET A 1 -15.06 -30.15 45.19
N ARG A 2 -16.39 -30.21 45.41
CA ARG A 2 -17.43 -29.19 45.70
C ARG A 2 -17.09 -27.71 45.44
N LEU A 3 -17.76 -27.03 44.50
CA LEU A 3 -19.14 -26.47 44.55
C LEU A 3 -19.36 -25.49 45.70
N ASP A 4 -19.57 -24.22 45.35
CA ASP A 4 -20.70 -23.46 45.88
C ASP A 4 -21.21 -22.43 44.87
N LYS A 5 -22.54 -22.45 44.69
CA LYS A 5 -23.36 -21.53 43.90
C LYS A 5 -23.93 -20.48 44.85
N ARG A 6 -24.01 -19.21 44.42
CA ARG A 6 -25.17 -18.33 44.74
C ARG A 6 -25.47 -17.36 43.59
N PRO A 7 -26.74 -16.89 43.49
CA PRO A 7 -27.35 -16.45 42.25
C PRO A 7 -27.70 -14.94 42.22
N GLY A 8 -28.00 -14.44 41.02
CA GLY A 8 -29.02 -13.41 40.79
C GLY A 8 -28.59 -11.97 41.03
N VAL A 9 -28.17 -11.29 39.96
CA VAL A 9 -28.43 -9.85 39.76
C VAL A 9 -28.74 -9.67 38.27
N ASP A 10 -30.00 -9.36 37.98
CA ASP A 10 -30.45 -8.89 36.67
C ASP A 10 -29.82 -7.50 36.41
N LEU A 11 -29.02 -7.40 35.36
CA LEU A 11 -28.56 -6.14 34.81
C LEU A 11 -29.41 -5.84 33.58
N GLU A 12 -30.34 -4.90 33.75
CA GLU A 12 -31.15 -4.32 32.69
C GLU A 12 -30.25 -3.66 31.63
N ASP A 13 -30.51 -3.99 30.36
CA ASP A 13 -29.92 -3.34 29.19
C ASP A 13 -30.34 -1.86 29.14
N PRO A 14 -29.40 -0.90 28.97
CA PRO A 14 -29.78 0.49 28.74
C PRO A 14 -30.33 0.66 27.32
N ALA A 15 -31.60 1.04 27.25
CA ALA A 15 -32.30 1.39 26.02
C ALA A 15 -31.53 2.42 25.16
N PRO A 16 -31.57 2.31 23.83
CA PRO A 16 -30.89 3.25 22.94
C PRO A 16 -31.56 4.63 23.00
N ARG A 17 -30.76 5.65 23.31
CA ARG A 17 -31.15 7.07 23.22
C ARG A 17 -31.55 7.41 21.79
N LYS A 18 -32.81 7.80 21.60
CA LYS A 18 -33.33 8.41 20.37
C LYS A 18 -32.64 9.75 20.15
N ILE A 19 -31.96 9.89 19.01
CA ILE A 19 -31.49 11.16 18.48
C ILE A 19 -32.65 11.75 17.66
N PRO A 20 -33.08 13.00 17.88
CA PRO A 20 -34.11 13.63 17.06
C PRO A 20 -33.56 13.91 15.65
N ARG A 21 -34.27 13.42 14.64
CA ARG A 21 -34.07 13.83 13.24
C ARG A 21 -34.61 15.26 13.11
N GLN A 22 -33.74 16.20 12.73
CA GLN A 22 -34.15 17.45 12.12
C GLN A 22 -34.67 17.14 10.72
N GLU A 23 -35.91 17.53 10.46
CA GLU A 23 -36.54 17.59 9.15
C GLU A 23 -36.05 18.87 8.46
N ASP A 24 -35.27 18.71 7.39
CA ASP A 24 -35.06 19.78 6.42
C ASP A 24 -36.02 19.59 5.26
N ASP A 25 -37.13 20.33 5.35
CA ASP A 25 -38.04 20.68 4.26
C ASP A 25 -37.28 21.55 3.26
N TYR A 26 -36.88 21.03 2.11
CA TYR A 26 -36.67 21.82 0.88
C TYR A 26 -36.52 20.87 -0.31
N MET A 27 -37.57 20.71 -1.11
CA MET A 27 -37.51 20.52 -2.57
C MET A 27 -38.93 20.55 -3.12
N GLU A 28 -39.41 21.75 -3.41
CA GLU A 28 -40.64 21.97 -4.16
C GLU A 28 -40.40 21.70 -5.65
N THR A 29 -41.35 20.99 -6.23
CA THR A 29 -41.34 20.43 -7.57
C THR A 29 -41.55 21.51 -8.64
N LYS A 30 -40.60 21.67 -9.58
CA LYS A 30 -40.87 22.32 -10.86
C LYS A 30 -40.99 21.28 -11.98
N LYS A 31 -42.25 20.90 -12.23
CA LYS A 31 -42.70 20.36 -13.52
C LYS A 31 -42.37 21.38 -14.62
N ARG A 32 -41.66 20.97 -15.67
CA ARG A 32 -41.63 21.70 -16.94
C ARG A 32 -42.09 20.78 -18.06
N ASN A 33 -43.21 21.20 -18.64
CA ASN A 33 -43.84 20.63 -19.82
C ASN A 33 -42.91 20.68 -21.04
N GLY A 34 -43.07 19.67 -21.89
CA GLY A 34 -42.40 19.58 -23.18
C GLY A 34 -42.85 20.66 -24.16
N SER A 35 -41.91 21.05 -25.01
CA SER A 35 -42.17 21.65 -26.31
C SER A 35 -41.10 21.12 -27.25
N GLN A 36 -41.54 20.31 -28.21
CA GLN A 36 -40.77 19.95 -29.40
C GLN A 36 -40.36 21.24 -30.11
N ARG A 37 -39.07 21.41 -30.37
CA ARG A 37 -38.56 22.38 -31.33
C ARG A 37 -37.78 21.64 -32.41
N GLU A 38 -38.27 21.83 -33.63
CA GLU A 38 -37.74 21.33 -34.89
C GLU A 38 -36.29 21.75 -35.10
N ARG A 39 -35.50 20.84 -35.66
CA ARG A 39 -34.12 21.08 -36.10
C ARG A 39 -34.13 21.75 -37.47
N PRO A 40 -33.46 22.91 -37.67
CA PRO A 40 -33.01 23.32 -38.98
C PRO A 40 -31.60 22.78 -39.22
N SER A 41 -31.50 21.94 -40.25
CA SER A 41 -30.27 21.65 -40.97
C SER A 41 -29.79 22.91 -41.70
N HIS A 42 -28.56 23.35 -41.43
CA HIS A 42 -27.58 23.93 -42.37
C HIS A 42 -26.46 24.60 -41.56
N ALA A 43 -25.25 24.04 -41.61
CA ALA A 43 -24.04 24.70 -41.16
C ALA A 43 -23.03 24.66 -42.31
N SER A 44 -22.89 25.80 -42.99
CA SER A 44 -21.79 26.11 -43.89
C SER A 44 -20.71 26.86 -43.11
N THR A 45 -19.48 26.40 -43.28
CA THR A 45 -18.18 26.97 -42.90
C THR A 45 -18.08 28.50 -42.77
N GLN A 46 -17.75 28.96 -41.56
CA GLN A 46 -16.98 30.19 -41.29
C GLN A 46 -16.06 29.91 -40.09
N SER A 47 -14.78 29.59 -40.35
CA SER A 47 -13.77 29.24 -39.34
C SER A 47 -12.66 30.27 -39.15
N ASP A 48 -12.73 31.44 -39.79
CA ASP A 48 -11.53 32.29 -39.92
C ASP A 48 -11.59 33.60 -39.11
N GLY A 49 -12.56 33.79 -38.21
CA GLY A 49 -12.72 35.02 -37.41
C GLY A 49 -12.53 34.89 -35.90
N LEU A 50 -12.36 33.66 -35.36
CA LEU A 50 -12.26 33.42 -33.90
C LEU A 50 -10.80 33.35 -33.40
N SER A 51 -9.82 33.18 -34.28
CA SER A 51 -8.40 33.06 -33.90
C SER A 51 -7.78 34.41 -33.53
N GLU A 52 -8.16 35.50 -34.21
CA GLU A 52 -7.53 36.82 -34.00
C GLU A 52 -8.04 37.53 -32.73
N ASN A 53 -9.31 37.34 -32.34
CA ASN A 53 -9.85 37.93 -31.11
C ASN A 53 -9.39 37.23 -29.81
N LEU A 54 -9.00 35.95 -29.88
CA LEU A 54 -8.38 35.23 -28.75
C LEU A 54 -6.92 35.63 -28.54
N GLN A 55 -6.22 36.07 -29.61
CA GLN A 55 -4.86 36.59 -29.52
C GLN A 55 -4.82 38.05 -29.03
N ALA A 56 -5.83 38.88 -29.34
CA ALA A 56 -5.89 40.28 -28.90
C ALA A 56 -6.33 40.47 -27.43
N MET A 57 -7.06 39.54 -26.81
CA MET A 57 -7.39 39.61 -25.37
C MET A 57 -6.30 39.03 -24.45
N ASN A 58 -5.18 38.57 -25.02
CA ASN A 58 -4.03 38.05 -24.27
C ASN A 58 -3.03 39.15 -23.85
N ASP A 59 -3.42 40.42 -24.01
CA ASP A 59 -2.69 41.57 -23.47
C ASP A 59 -2.52 41.44 -21.94
N GLN A 60 -1.26 41.22 -21.55
CA GLN A 60 -0.63 41.32 -20.22
C GLN A 60 -1.56 41.18 -18.98
N PHE A 61 -2.29 40.07 -18.87
CA PHE A 61 -2.86 39.68 -17.58
C PHE A 61 -1.74 39.16 -16.67
N GLN A 62 -1.18 40.05 -15.83
CA GLN A 62 -0.18 39.70 -14.84
C GLN A 62 -0.83 38.95 -13.67
N VAL A 63 -0.17 37.87 -13.24
CA VAL A 63 -0.66 37.01 -12.17
C VAL A 63 0.44 36.80 -11.15
N ASN A 64 0.16 37.14 -9.90
CA ASN A 64 1.04 36.81 -8.78
C ASN A 64 0.70 35.42 -8.29
N ILE A 65 1.70 34.55 -8.17
CA ILE A 65 1.54 33.21 -7.62
C ILE A 65 2.30 33.13 -6.30
N ARG A 66 1.58 32.91 -5.22
CA ARG A 66 2.17 32.69 -3.91
C ARG A 66 2.18 31.22 -3.59
N VAL A 67 3.35 30.64 -3.29
CA VAL A 67 3.47 29.27 -2.81
C VAL A 67 3.74 29.28 -1.31
N ASP A 68 2.80 28.77 -0.54
CA ASP A 68 2.90 28.62 0.90
C ASP A 68 3.23 27.15 1.20
N THR A 69 4.23 26.90 2.06
CA THR A 69 4.59 25.52 2.44
C THR A 69 4.57 25.31 3.93
N MET A 70 3.77 24.35 4.41
CA MET A 70 3.64 24.06 5.83
C MET A 70 3.98 22.60 6.09
N THR A 71 4.87 22.31 7.03
CA THR A 71 4.96 20.93 7.53
C THR A 71 3.73 20.64 8.38
N LYS A 72 2.98 19.60 8.04
CA LYS A 72 1.76 19.24 8.78
C LYS A 72 2.12 18.85 10.21
N SER A 73 1.48 19.48 11.19
CA SER A 73 1.45 19.01 12.57
C SER A 73 0.19 18.19 12.85
N LEU A 74 0.30 17.09 13.60
CA LEU A 74 -0.84 16.24 13.93
C LEU A 74 -1.96 17.04 14.64
N ILE A 75 -3.11 17.18 13.98
CA ILE A 75 -4.43 17.37 14.63
C ILE A 75 -4.88 16.08 15.38
N LYS A 76 -4.09 15.00 15.31
CA LYS A 76 -4.47 13.65 15.76
C LYS A 76 -3.97 13.28 17.18
N ASP A 77 -3.61 14.25 18.04
CA ASP A 77 -3.43 14.01 19.48
C ASP A 77 -4.72 14.43 20.21
N PRO A 78 -5.45 13.53 20.91
CA PRO A 78 -6.70 13.84 21.62
C PRO A 78 -6.51 14.76 22.85
N ARG A 79 -5.33 15.36 23.04
CA ARG A 79 -5.03 16.25 24.17
C ARG A 79 -5.34 17.71 23.81
N PRO A 80 -6.10 18.45 24.62
CA PRO A 80 -6.38 19.86 24.37
C PRO A 80 -5.11 20.69 24.51
N LEU A 81 -4.80 21.49 23.48
CA LEU A 81 -3.70 22.45 23.48
C LEU A 81 -4.06 23.68 24.35
N LYS A 82 -3.07 24.23 25.07
CA LYS A 82 -3.22 25.48 25.83
C LYS A 82 -2.83 26.66 24.94
N ALA A 83 -3.57 27.75 25.03
CA ALA A 83 -3.39 28.96 24.20
C ALA A 83 -2.05 29.71 24.42
N SER A 84 -1.25 29.31 25.41
CA SER A 84 0.01 29.98 25.78
C SER A 84 1.21 29.64 24.88
N ASP A 85 1.09 28.65 24.00
CA ASP A 85 2.21 28.17 23.19
C ASP A 85 2.28 28.84 21.80
N LEU A 86 1.54 29.94 21.61
CA LEU A 86 1.39 30.65 20.33
C LEU A 86 2.41 31.81 20.20
N VAL A 87 3.40 31.68 19.29
CA VAL A 87 4.24 32.79 18.80
C VAL A 87 4.21 32.81 17.27
N THR A 88 3.88 33.96 16.67
CA THR A 88 3.78 34.15 15.22
C THR A 88 4.95 34.97 14.66
N GLY A 89 5.51 34.54 13.54
CA GLY A 89 6.43 35.32 12.71
C GLY A 89 6.48 34.80 11.27
N GLU A 90 6.86 35.65 10.32
CA GLU A 90 6.89 35.36 8.87
C GLU A 90 8.30 35.55 8.28
N ILE A 91 8.71 34.70 7.33
CA ILE A 91 9.89 34.93 6.47
C ILE A 91 9.43 34.94 5.01
N LEU A 92 9.54 36.11 4.37
CA LEU A 92 9.33 36.30 2.94
C LEU A 92 10.67 36.11 2.21
N LYS A 93 10.72 35.19 1.25
CA LYS A 93 11.83 35.12 0.29
C LYS A 93 11.30 35.38 -1.11
N SER A 94 11.72 36.49 -1.72
CA SER A 94 11.56 36.72 -3.15
C SER A 94 12.75 36.07 -3.86
N PHE A 95 12.47 35.12 -4.75
CA PHE A 95 13.49 34.49 -5.58
C PHE A 95 13.31 34.97 -7.01
N GLY A 96 14.36 35.57 -7.59
CA GLY A 96 14.50 35.60 -9.03
C GLY A 96 14.99 34.23 -9.46
N SER A 97 14.11 33.39 -10.03
CA SER A 97 14.49 32.06 -10.54
C SER A 97 15.67 32.19 -11.52
N PRO A 98 16.80 31.49 -11.32
CA PRO A 98 17.86 31.46 -12.32
C PRO A 98 17.38 30.65 -13.53
N GLY A 99 17.02 31.35 -14.61
CA GLY A 99 16.69 30.73 -15.90
C GLY A 99 15.22 30.73 -16.33
N GLN A 100 14.31 31.45 -15.64
CA GLN A 100 12.99 31.72 -16.22
C GLN A 100 13.10 32.82 -17.29
N PRO A 101 12.53 32.66 -18.49
CA PRO A 101 12.40 33.76 -19.43
C PRO A 101 11.59 34.87 -18.76
N GLN A 102 12.15 36.08 -18.69
CA GLN A 102 11.56 37.28 -18.09
C GLN A 102 10.29 37.80 -18.81
N GLY A 103 9.59 36.96 -19.58
CA GLY A 103 8.50 37.38 -20.48
C GLY A 103 7.07 36.98 -20.07
N ASP A 104 6.86 36.09 -19.10
CA ASP A 104 5.54 35.45 -18.92
C ASP A 104 4.56 36.19 -17.97
N GLY A 105 4.95 37.34 -17.41
CA GLY A 105 4.08 38.16 -16.54
C GLY A 105 3.64 37.44 -15.26
N VAL A 106 4.53 36.65 -14.64
CA VAL A 106 4.25 35.91 -13.41
C VAL A 106 5.31 36.21 -12.36
N THR A 107 4.88 36.71 -11.21
CA THR A 107 5.74 36.84 -10.02
C THR A 107 5.43 35.69 -9.07
N VAL A 108 6.42 34.82 -8.80
CA VAL A 108 6.27 33.74 -7.82
C VAL A 108 6.85 34.18 -6.48
N THR A 109 6.05 34.13 -5.42
CA THR A 109 6.46 34.49 -4.06
C THR A 109 6.35 33.28 -3.15
N TYR A 110 7.38 33.01 -2.34
CA TYR A 110 7.37 31.88 -1.42
C TYR A 110 7.16 32.36 0.01
N LYS A 111 6.15 31.82 0.70
CA LYS A 111 6.01 32.00 2.15
C LYS A 111 6.25 30.69 2.87
N GLN A 112 7.18 30.74 3.82
CA GLN A 112 7.42 29.65 4.75
C GLN A 112 7.01 30.13 6.16
N PRO A 113 5.90 29.66 6.73
CA PRO A 113 5.56 29.95 8.12
C PRO A 113 6.65 29.44 9.07
N LEU A 114 6.89 30.20 10.14
CA LEU A 114 7.72 29.77 11.25
C LEU A 114 7.03 28.59 11.95
N ALA A 115 7.76 27.48 12.09
CA ALA A 115 7.26 26.15 12.42
C ALA A 115 6.54 26.08 13.79
N TRP A 116 5.39 25.41 13.81
CA TRP A 116 4.70 24.98 15.02
C TRP A 116 5.16 23.59 15.49
N THR A 117 5.04 23.33 16.79
CA THR A 117 5.44 22.08 17.45
C THR A 117 4.55 20.91 17.00
N TYR A 118 5.07 20.05 16.12
CA TYR A 118 4.85 18.59 15.94
C TYR A 118 5.12 18.25 14.46
N ASP A 119 6.36 18.42 14.02
CA ASP A 119 6.81 18.35 12.63
C ASP A 119 6.71 16.92 12.06
N ILE A 120 5.69 16.62 11.23
CA ILE A 120 5.69 15.39 10.41
C ILE A 120 6.69 15.59 9.27
N LYS A 121 7.96 15.29 9.53
CA LYS A 121 9.07 15.54 8.59
C LYS A 121 8.88 14.93 7.20
N TRP A 122 8.06 13.88 7.08
CA TRP A 122 7.84 13.19 5.84
C TRP A 122 6.68 13.75 5.00
N LEU A 123 5.85 14.65 5.54
CA LEU A 123 4.68 15.20 4.86
C LEU A 123 4.65 16.73 4.94
N GLU A 124 4.65 17.37 3.79
CA GLU A 124 4.67 18.83 3.68
C GLU A 124 3.55 19.30 2.74
N SER A 125 2.63 20.10 3.27
CA SER A 125 1.59 20.73 2.46
C SER A 125 2.17 21.88 1.67
N MET A 126 1.74 22.02 0.42
CA MET A 126 2.15 23.04 -0.52
C MET A 126 0.92 23.63 -1.19
N ASP A 127 0.66 24.90 -0.93
CA ASP A 127 -0.47 25.64 -1.47
C ASP A 127 0.01 26.70 -2.43
N ALA A 128 -0.49 26.73 -3.65
CA ALA A 128 -0.30 27.83 -4.58
C ALA A 128 -1.57 28.67 -4.69
N PHE A 129 -1.46 29.98 -4.49
CA PHE A 129 -2.54 30.94 -4.65
C PHE A 129 -2.21 31.88 -5.80
N ALA A 130 -3.17 32.12 -6.69
CA ALA A 130 -3.08 33.12 -7.72
C ALA A 130 -3.90 34.35 -7.34
N SER A 131 -3.33 35.54 -7.52
CA SER A 131 -4.02 36.83 -7.41
C SER A 131 -3.74 37.72 -8.62
N CYS A 132 -4.63 38.69 -8.86
CA CYS A 132 -4.44 39.73 -9.89
C CYS A 132 -3.60 40.89 -9.32
N ASP A 133 -2.83 41.57 -10.15
CA ASP A 133 -2.08 42.77 -9.72
C ASP A 133 -3.00 43.89 -9.22
N ASP A 134 -4.17 44.05 -9.84
CA ASP A 134 -5.15 45.07 -9.47
C ASP A 134 -5.85 44.77 -8.12
N ALA A 135 -5.79 43.52 -7.67
CA ALA A 135 -6.42 43.04 -6.45
C ALA A 135 -5.55 41.94 -5.80
N PRO A 136 -4.38 42.29 -5.23
CA PRO A 136 -3.40 41.30 -4.75
C PRO A 136 -3.90 40.49 -3.55
N GLU A 137 -4.91 41.00 -2.83
CA GLU A 137 -5.58 40.31 -1.72
C GLU A 137 -6.66 39.32 -2.19
N GLU A 138 -7.13 39.44 -3.43
CA GLU A 138 -8.17 38.56 -3.97
C GLU A 138 -7.54 37.30 -4.58
N THR A 139 -7.92 36.15 -4.04
CA THR A 139 -7.47 34.85 -4.55
C THR A 139 -8.36 34.42 -5.72
N ILE A 140 -7.86 34.57 -6.95
CA ILE A 140 -8.55 34.20 -8.19
C ILE A 140 -8.35 32.73 -8.58
N GLY A 141 -7.37 32.05 -7.96
CA GLY A 141 -7.15 30.62 -8.09
C GLY A 141 -6.37 30.05 -6.92
N SER A 142 -6.55 28.76 -6.66
CA SER A 142 -5.84 28.02 -5.62
C SER A 142 -5.47 26.62 -6.10
N CYS A 143 -4.36 26.09 -5.63
CA CYS A 143 -3.93 24.72 -5.89
C CYS A 143 -3.32 24.12 -4.62
N HIS A 144 -3.85 22.98 -4.18
CA HIS A 144 -3.40 22.27 -2.99
C HIS A 144 -2.61 21.02 -3.39
N ALA A 145 -1.46 20.80 -2.75
CA ALA A 145 -0.64 19.62 -2.96
C ALA A 145 0.06 19.17 -1.66
N GLU A 146 0.46 17.90 -1.64
CA GLU A 146 1.16 17.26 -0.54
C GLU A 146 2.48 16.65 -1.04
N LEU A 147 3.59 17.12 -0.49
CA LEU A 147 4.92 16.59 -0.77
C LEU A 147 5.32 15.54 0.26
N ILE A 148 5.45 14.31 -0.21
CA ILE A 148 5.61 13.10 0.57
C ILE A 148 7.05 12.58 0.42
N ARG A 149 7.82 12.64 1.50
CA ARG A 149 9.17 12.03 1.63
C ARG A 149 9.04 10.53 1.81
N ARG A 150 8.62 9.85 0.75
CA ARG A 150 8.31 8.42 0.79
C ARG A 150 9.46 7.57 1.36
N ASN A 151 10.70 7.93 1.05
CA ASN A 151 11.88 7.21 1.54
C ASN A 151 11.96 7.18 3.07
N ASP A 152 11.49 8.23 3.75
CA ASP A 152 11.52 8.35 5.22
C ASP A 152 10.48 7.47 5.90
N ILE A 153 9.47 7.00 5.15
CA ILE A 153 8.35 6.21 5.65
C ILE A 153 8.24 4.81 5.04
N ARG A 154 9.18 4.35 4.20
CA ARG A 154 9.08 3.05 3.50
C ARG A 154 8.69 1.88 4.41
N LYS A 155 9.35 1.76 5.57
CA LYS A 155 9.09 0.66 6.53
C LYS A 155 7.66 0.63 7.09
N SER A 156 6.98 1.78 7.08
CA SER A 156 5.65 1.98 7.65
C SER A 156 4.74 2.70 6.67
N PHE A 157 4.96 2.54 5.36
CA PHE A 157 4.39 3.43 4.34
C PHE A 157 2.88 3.51 4.43
N TYR A 158 2.17 2.37 4.42
CA TYR A 158 0.72 2.35 4.62
C TYR A 158 0.27 2.99 5.93
N ARG A 159 1.04 2.84 7.02
CA ARG A 159 0.70 3.39 8.34
C ARG A 159 0.85 4.89 8.39
N SER A 160 1.89 5.41 7.76
CA SER A 160 2.14 6.85 7.66
C SER A 160 1.09 7.51 6.76
N MET A 161 0.76 6.89 5.64
CA MET A 161 -0.22 7.38 4.66
C MET A 161 -1.69 7.20 5.10
N LEU A 162 -1.94 6.64 6.29
CA LEU A 162 -3.27 6.32 6.76
C LEU A 162 -3.97 7.56 7.35
N GLY A 163 -4.98 8.04 6.63
CA GLY A 163 -5.86 9.12 7.03
C GLY A 163 -7.32 8.74 6.82
N PRO A 164 -8.23 9.07 7.76
CA PRO A 164 -9.64 8.88 7.51
C PRO A 164 -10.07 9.82 6.38
N PHE A 165 -10.46 9.24 5.25
CA PHE A 165 -11.01 9.95 4.10
C PHE A 165 -10.05 10.95 3.42
N GLU A 166 -8.75 10.65 3.44
CA GLU A 166 -7.73 11.50 2.79
C GLU A 166 -7.30 10.88 1.44
N GLU A 167 -7.12 11.70 0.41
CA GLU A 167 -6.72 11.26 -0.94
C GLU A 167 -5.35 10.54 -0.93
N ILE A 168 -4.44 10.96 -0.05
CA ILE A 168 -3.17 10.27 0.23
C ILE A 168 -3.35 8.78 0.61
N THR A 169 -4.44 8.43 1.31
CA THR A 169 -4.74 7.05 1.70
C THR A 169 -5.18 6.24 0.49
N LEU A 170 -6.01 6.83 -0.37
CA LEU A 170 -6.45 6.23 -1.62
C LEU A 170 -5.25 5.93 -2.52
N LEU A 171 -4.37 6.92 -2.67
CA LEU A 171 -3.14 6.82 -3.45
C LEU A 171 -2.26 5.65 -2.96
N ALA A 172 -2.02 5.59 -1.66
CA ALA A 172 -1.19 4.55 -1.05
C ALA A 172 -1.75 3.15 -1.33
N PHE A 173 -3.06 2.97 -1.21
CA PHE A 173 -3.72 1.67 -1.33
C PHE A 173 -4.07 1.23 -2.74
N ASP A 174 -4.14 2.16 -3.69
CA ASP A 174 -4.35 1.87 -5.10
C ASP A 174 -3.02 1.54 -5.78
N LEU A 175 -2.09 2.50 -5.77
CA LEU A 175 -0.88 2.42 -6.60
C LEU A 175 0.26 1.63 -5.98
N PHE A 176 0.42 1.72 -4.66
CA PHE A 176 1.63 1.26 -4.01
C PHE A 176 1.41 0.00 -3.19
N ASP A 177 2.49 -0.74 -2.96
CA ASP A 177 2.55 -1.80 -1.97
C ASP A 177 2.82 -1.21 -0.57
N LYS A 178 2.88 -2.07 0.45
CA LYS A 178 3.08 -1.65 1.84
C LYS A 178 4.43 -0.97 2.12
N TYR A 179 5.35 -0.98 1.15
CA TYR A 179 6.66 -0.33 1.22
C TYR A 179 6.73 0.93 0.35
N GLY A 180 5.63 1.34 -0.28
CA GLY A 180 5.59 2.49 -1.16
C GLY A 180 6.16 2.23 -2.55
N LYS A 181 6.37 0.97 -2.96
CA LYS A 181 6.77 0.63 -4.34
C LYS A 181 5.53 0.45 -5.20
N LEU A 182 5.63 0.74 -6.50
CA LEU A 182 4.49 0.57 -7.40
C LEU A 182 4.05 -0.91 -7.40
N ASN A 183 2.74 -1.13 -7.28
CA ASN A 183 2.15 -2.46 -7.27
C ASN A 183 2.54 -3.24 -8.52
N ASN A 184 2.77 -4.54 -8.34
CA ASN A 184 3.29 -5.42 -9.39
C ASN A 184 2.35 -5.49 -10.61
N ASP A 185 1.04 -5.33 -10.37
CA ASP A 185 0.02 -5.26 -11.42
C ASP A 185 0.34 -4.15 -12.43
N TYR A 186 0.67 -2.95 -11.96
CA TYR A 186 1.00 -1.82 -12.85
C TYR A 186 2.38 -1.94 -13.51
N LYS A 187 3.19 -2.93 -13.11
CA LYS A 187 4.50 -3.22 -13.72
C LYS A 187 4.43 -4.27 -14.81
N HIS A 188 3.66 -5.34 -14.57
CA HIS A 188 3.77 -6.58 -15.35
C HIS A 188 2.45 -7.14 -15.84
N HIS A 189 1.32 -6.80 -15.23
CA HIS A 189 0.02 -7.36 -15.62
C HIS A 189 -0.31 -7.01 -17.07
N GLU A 190 -0.90 -7.95 -17.81
CA GLU A 190 -1.16 -7.82 -19.25
C GLU A 190 -1.97 -6.58 -19.59
N ILE A 191 -3.05 -6.34 -18.85
CA ILE A 191 -3.94 -5.17 -19.00
C ILE A 191 -3.55 -4.00 -18.08
N LYS A 192 -3.48 -4.22 -16.76
CA LYS A 192 -3.33 -3.15 -15.77
C LYS A 192 -2.04 -2.34 -15.85
N LYS A 193 -0.97 -2.87 -16.46
CA LYS A 193 0.26 -2.08 -16.71
C LYS A 193 0.02 -0.89 -17.65
N GLY A 194 -1.11 -0.85 -18.35
CA GLY A 194 -1.45 0.18 -19.32
C GLY A 194 -0.38 0.29 -20.41
N SER A 195 0.17 1.49 -20.61
CA SER A 195 1.26 1.74 -21.55
C SER A 195 2.58 1.05 -21.16
N GLY A 196 2.71 0.53 -19.94
CA GLY A 196 3.94 -0.06 -19.42
C GLY A 196 5.08 0.96 -19.25
N LEU A 197 4.77 2.26 -19.26
CA LEU A 197 5.74 3.35 -19.18
C LEU A 197 6.37 3.48 -17.79
N TRP A 198 5.63 3.14 -16.74
CA TRP A 198 5.99 3.41 -15.36
C TRP A 198 6.98 2.41 -14.78
N LYS A 199 6.69 1.10 -14.84
CA LYS A 199 7.58 0.02 -14.34
C LYS A 199 8.17 0.37 -12.96
N ARG A 200 9.51 0.40 -12.84
CA ARG A 200 10.22 0.73 -11.60
C ARG A 200 10.43 2.23 -11.38
N ARG A 201 10.05 3.10 -12.33
CA ARG A 201 10.24 4.55 -12.21
C ARG A 201 9.47 5.15 -11.03
N LEU A 202 8.34 4.54 -10.66
CA LEU A 202 7.56 4.91 -9.50
C LEU A 202 8.01 4.22 -8.20
N ASP A 203 9.12 3.48 -8.15
CA ASP A 203 9.57 2.84 -6.91
C ASP A 203 10.42 3.77 -6.02
N GLU A 204 10.93 4.86 -6.58
CA GLU A 204 11.91 5.74 -5.96
C GLU A 204 11.56 7.23 -6.12
N GLY A 205 12.13 8.04 -5.23
CA GLY A 205 11.88 9.48 -5.17
C GLY A 205 10.69 9.86 -4.29
N ASP A 206 10.57 11.17 -4.06
CA ASP A 206 9.44 11.76 -3.35
C ASP A 206 8.20 11.83 -4.25
N ILE A 207 7.03 12.01 -3.64
CA ILE A 207 5.76 12.13 -4.36
C ILE A 207 5.18 13.51 -4.08
N LEU A 208 4.81 14.24 -5.13
CA LEU A 208 4.01 15.45 -5.02
C LEU A 208 2.57 15.12 -5.43
N LEU A 209 1.69 14.87 -4.46
CA LEU A 209 0.28 14.60 -4.70
C LEU A 209 -0.47 15.93 -4.88
N ILE A 210 -0.99 16.21 -6.07
CA ILE A 210 -1.83 17.37 -6.34
C ILE A 210 -3.28 16.99 -6.06
N GLU A 211 -3.85 17.54 -5.00
CA GLU A 211 -5.20 17.21 -4.55
C GLU A 211 -6.24 18.17 -5.15
N ASP A 212 -5.93 19.45 -5.35
CA ASP A 212 -6.95 20.37 -5.87
C ASP A 212 -6.35 21.45 -6.76
N VAL A 213 -7.10 21.84 -7.79
CA VAL A 213 -6.81 22.98 -8.65
C VAL A 213 -8.12 23.71 -8.95
N ARG A 214 -8.26 24.91 -8.42
CA ARG A 214 -9.44 25.76 -8.61
C ARG A 214 -9.03 27.06 -9.27
N VAL A 215 -9.78 27.46 -10.29
CA VAL A 215 -9.71 28.80 -10.88
C VAL A 215 -11.12 29.34 -10.93
N GLN A 216 -11.31 30.54 -10.38
CA GLN A 216 -12.58 31.22 -10.40
C GLN A 216 -13.07 31.41 -11.84
N GLU A 217 -14.37 31.25 -12.06
CA GLU A 217 -14.98 31.21 -13.40
C GLU A 217 -14.60 32.39 -14.31
N PRO A 218 -14.59 33.66 -13.84
CA PRO A 218 -14.22 34.81 -14.69
C PRO A 218 -12.78 34.79 -15.19
N TYR A 219 -11.91 34.01 -14.54
CA TYR A 219 -10.47 33.96 -14.79
C TYR A 219 -10.01 32.65 -15.44
N ARG A 220 -10.95 31.74 -15.77
CA ARG A 220 -10.64 30.49 -16.49
C ARG A 220 -10.11 30.78 -17.90
N TYR A 221 -9.46 29.79 -18.49
CA TYR A 221 -8.85 29.85 -19.84
C TYR A 221 -7.69 30.84 -20.00
N ARG A 222 -7.21 31.47 -18.93
CA ARG A 222 -6.04 32.39 -18.93
C ARG A 222 -4.71 31.72 -18.54
N GLY A 223 -4.64 30.39 -18.56
CA GLY A 223 -3.45 29.62 -18.18
C GLY A 223 -3.07 29.65 -16.70
N ILE A 224 -3.89 30.24 -15.81
CA ILE A 224 -3.61 30.40 -14.38
C ILE A 224 -3.30 29.06 -13.70
N GLY A 225 -4.14 28.03 -13.91
CA GLY A 225 -3.93 26.71 -13.32
C GLY A 225 -2.60 26.06 -13.74
N GLN A 226 -2.20 26.23 -15.01
CA GLN A 226 -0.91 25.75 -15.51
C GLN A 226 0.26 26.47 -14.83
N LYS A 227 0.15 27.79 -14.66
CA LYS A 227 1.16 28.60 -13.97
C LYS A 227 1.28 28.17 -12.49
N MET A 228 0.17 27.91 -11.80
CA MET A 228 0.18 27.42 -10.40
C MET A 228 0.86 26.05 -10.28
N ILE A 229 0.52 25.08 -11.14
CA ILE A 229 1.15 23.75 -11.13
C ILE A 229 2.66 23.84 -11.37
N ARG A 230 3.10 24.67 -12.33
CA ARG A 230 4.54 24.87 -12.58
C ARG A 230 5.26 25.47 -11.37
N ALA A 231 4.65 26.45 -10.71
CA ALA A 231 5.20 27.04 -9.50
C ALA A 231 5.34 26.01 -8.37
N LEU A 232 4.32 25.15 -8.17
CA LEU A 232 4.38 24.04 -7.21
C LEU A 232 5.47 23.02 -7.56
N MET A 233 5.61 22.66 -8.84
CA MET A 233 6.67 21.73 -9.27
C MET A 233 8.07 22.30 -9.03
N ALA A 234 8.29 23.58 -9.31
CA ALA A 234 9.55 24.25 -9.02
C ALA A 234 9.84 24.25 -7.51
N ALA A 235 8.84 24.63 -6.70
CA ALA A 235 8.91 24.61 -5.24
C ALA A 235 9.25 23.22 -4.69
N ALA A 236 8.61 22.18 -5.22
CA ALA A 236 8.84 20.80 -4.81
C ALA A 236 10.24 20.33 -5.20
N SER A 237 10.71 20.70 -6.40
CA SER A 237 12.07 20.38 -6.85
C SER A 237 13.13 20.91 -5.89
N GLU A 238 13.03 22.17 -5.48
CA GLU A 238 13.98 22.77 -4.52
C GLU A 238 14.03 22.06 -3.16
N LYS A 239 12.90 21.45 -2.75
CA LYS A 239 12.77 20.77 -1.47
C LYS A 239 13.10 19.28 -1.54
N THR A 240 13.27 18.72 -2.73
CA THR A 240 13.52 17.28 -2.93
C THR A 240 15.01 17.01 -3.16
N VAL A 241 15.51 15.89 -2.65
CA VAL A 241 16.94 15.54 -2.79
C VAL A 241 17.27 15.33 -4.26
N GLY A 242 18.11 16.22 -4.81
CA GLY A 242 18.50 16.21 -6.22
C GLY A 242 17.39 16.66 -7.18
N GLY A 243 16.33 17.31 -6.69
CA GLY A 243 15.24 17.80 -7.55
C GLY A 243 14.41 16.71 -8.21
N ARG A 244 14.38 15.50 -7.64
CA ARG A 244 13.73 14.31 -8.21
C ARG A 244 12.49 13.91 -7.41
N PHE A 245 11.34 13.96 -8.07
CA PHE A 245 10.07 13.50 -7.52
C PHE A 245 9.13 13.09 -8.65
N VAL A 246 7.97 12.54 -8.30
CA VAL A 246 6.88 12.32 -9.25
C VAL A 246 5.66 13.11 -8.79
N ALA A 247 5.17 14.00 -9.64
CA ALA A 247 3.87 14.63 -9.42
C ALA A 247 2.77 13.63 -9.77
N ILE A 248 1.81 13.42 -8.87
CA ILE A 248 0.68 12.51 -9.05
C ILE A 248 -0.62 13.26 -8.83
N VAL A 249 -1.64 12.97 -9.62
CA VAL A 249 -2.96 13.61 -9.52
C VAL A 249 -4.07 12.62 -9.88
N TRP A 250 -5.22 12.75 -9.24
CA TRP A 250 -6.49 12.18 -9.72
C TRP A 250 -7.26 13.26 -10.48
N PRO A 251 -7.29 13.23 -11.84
CA PRO A 251 -7.85 14.30 -12.66
C PRO A 251 -9.38 14.23 -12.75
N ASN A 252 -10.07 14.50 -11.64
CA ASN A 252 -11.52 14.50 -11.58
C ASN A 252 -12.04 15.68 -10.75
N SER A 253 -12.72 16.64 -11.40
CA SER A 253 -13.29 17.81 -10.73
C SER A 253 -14.45 17.49 -9.78
N LEU A 254 -15.04 16.30 -9.89
CA LEU A 254 -16.15 15.83 -9.05
C LEU A 254 -15.70 14.79 -8.01
N LYS A 255 -14.39 14.62 -7.79
CA LYS A 255 -13.90 13.55 -6.91
C LYS A 255 -14.43 13.63 -5.48
N ASP A 256 -14.67 14.83 -4.95
CA ASP A 256 -15.23 15.01 -3.61
C ASP A 256 -16.59 14.32 -3.44
N PHE A 257 -17.45 14.34 -4.47
CA PHE A 257 -18.76 13.71 -4.45
C PHE A 257 -18.68 12.18 -4.41
N TRP A 258 -17.67 11.61 -5.08
CA TRP A 258 -17.52 10.17 -5.27
C TRP A 258 -16.41 9.55 -4.42
N PHE A 259 -15.78 10.35 -3.55
CA PHE A 259 -14.58 9.97 -2.82
C PHE A 259 -14.84 8.73 -1.95
N LEU A 260 -15.94 8.71 -1.21
CA LEU A 260 -16.29 7.59 -0.32
C LEU A 260 -16.54 6.30 -1.08
N ASP A 261 -17.25 6.37 -2.21
CA ASP A 261 -17.53 5.18 -3.03
C ASP A 261 -16.26 4.68 -3.71
N THR A 262 -15.40 5.59 -4.14
CA THR A 262 -14.09 5.27 -4.72
C THR A 262 -13.17 4.62 -3.70
N MET A 263 -13.10 5.16 -2.49
CA MET A 263 -12.40 4.57 -1.36
C MET A 263 -12.89 3.16 -1.07
N LYS A 264 -14.20 2.94 -0.98
CA LYS A 264 -14.76 1.59 -0.77
C LYS A 264 -14.38 0.63 -1.89
N ALA A 265 -14.52 1.05 -3.14
CA ALA A 265 -14.20 0.21 -4.29
C ALA A 265 -12.72 -0.19 -4.34
N ILE A 266 -11.81 0.76 -4.16
CA ILE A 266 -10.36 0.51 -4.24
C ILE A 266 -9.83 -0.18 -2.98
N VAL A 267 -10.23 0.31 -1.80
CA VAL A 267 -9.65 -0.11 -0.53
C VAL A 267 -10.33 -1.38 -0.01
N GLU A 268 -11.65 -1.48 -0.02
CA GLU A 268 -12.33 -2.70 0.47
C GLU A 268 -12.46 -3.79 -0.58
N ARG A 269 -12.45 -3.42 -1.88
CA ARG A 269 -12.73 -4.35 -2.99
C ARG A 269 -14.07 -5.08 -2.78
N GLU A 270 -15.04 -4.41 -2.15
CA GLU A 270 -16.37 -4.96 -1.85
C GLU A 270 -17.37 -4.79 -3.00
N LYS A 271 -17.18 -3.73 -3.80
CA LYS A 271 -17.79 -3.53 -5.11
C LYS A 271 -16.67 -3.38 -6.13
N GLY A 272 -16.83 -3.93 -7.32
CA GLY A 272 -15.82 -3.78 -8.35
C GLY A 272 -15.62 -2.30 -8.66
N ALA A 273 -14.37 -1.94 -8.92
CA ALA A 273 -14.00 -0.60 -9.38
C ALA A 273 -14.42 -0.37 -10.86
N GLY A 274 -15.43 -1.11 -11.34
CA GLY A 274 -15.71 -1.32 -12.74
C GLY A 274 -16.46 -0.21 -13.44
N ASN A 275 -17.16 0.61 -12.67
CA ASN A 275 -17.74 1.85 -13.15
C ASN A 275 -17.34 2.94 -12.17
N PHE A 276 -16.15 3.53 -12.35
CA PHE A 276 -16.00 4.95 -12.03
C PHE A 276 -16.74 5.69 -13.13
N PRO A 277 -18.04 6.03 -12.97
CA PRO A 277 -18.87 6.42 -14.10
C PRO A 277 -18.54 7.82 -14.63
N TYR A 278 -17.51 8.46 -14.07
CA TYR A 278 -17.24 9.88 -14.21
C TYR A 278 -15.75 10.11 -14.35
N GLU A 279 -15.15 9.58 -15.42
CA GLU A 279 -13.91 10.17 -15.91
C GLU A 279 -14.23 11.59 -16.40
N ASP A 280 -13.57 12.58 -15.81
CA ASP A 280 -13.70 13.97 -16.25
C ASP A 280 -12.79 14.17 -17.47
N ALA A 281 -13.35 13.97 -18.66
CA ALA A 281 -12.62 14.06 -19.92
C ALA A 281 -11.91 15.42 -20.10
N LEU A 282 -12.50 16.51 -19.59
CA LEU A 282 -11.90 17.85 -19.68
C LEU A 282 -10.68 17.97 -18.75
N SER A 283 -10.82 17.52 -17.50
CA SER A 283 -9.68 17.49 -16.56
C SER A 283 -8.56 16.57 -17.05
N ILE A 284 -8.90 15.38 -17.56
CA ILE A 284 -7.94 14.43 -18.15
C ILE A 284 -7.19 15.08 -19.32
N GLN A 285 -7.91 15.67 -20.27
CA GLN A 285 -7.30 16.35 -21.41
C GLN A 285 -6.38 17.49 -20.96
N TRP A 286 -6.82 18.28 -19.97
CA TRP A 286 -6.02 19.38 -19.44
C TRP A 286 -4.71 18.90 -18.79
N PHE A 287 -4.75 17.88 -17.93
CA PHE A 287 -3.54 17.32 -17.32
C PHE A 287 -2.61 16.65 -18.35
N ARG A 288 -3.16 16.04 -19.41
CA ARG A 288 -2.36 15.53 -20.54
C ARG A 288 -1.62 16.62 -21.28
N LEU A 289 -2.23 17.79 -21.47
CA LEU A 289 -1.57 18.96 -22.06
C LEU A 289 -0.42 19.48 -21.18
N LEU A 290 -0.48 19.22 -19.86
CA LEU A 290 0.62 19.49 -18.92
C LEU A 290 1.69 18.39 -18.91
N GLY A 291 1.51 17.32 -19.68
CA GLY A 291 2.45 16.21 -19.81
C GLY A 291 2.19 15.03 -18.86
N PHE A 292 1.17 15.11 -18.02
CA PHE A 292 0.80 13.98 -17.16
C PHE A 292 0.30 12.81 -18.00
N LYS A 293 0.60 11.59 -17.55
CA LYS A 293 0.18 10.34 -18.19
C LYS A 293 -0.44 9.39 -17.17
N ARG A 294 -1.36 8.54 -17.61
CA ARG A 294 -2.04 7.60 -16.72
C ARG A 294 -1.08 6.55 -16.16
N ILE A 295 -1.22 6.23 -14.88
CA ILE A 295 -0.45 5.18 -14.19
C ILE A 295 -1.17 3.84 -14.37
N GLY A 296 -0.77 3.11 -15.41
CA GLY A 296 -1.40 1.84 -15.76
C GLY A 296 -2.89 2.03 -16.06
N SER A 297 -3.74 1.13 -15.56
CA SER A 297 -5.20 1.26 -15.65
C SER A 297 -5.85 1.92 -14.42
N SER A 298 -5.07 2.66 -13.61
CA SER A 298 -5.60 3.32 -12.41
C SER A 298 -6.32 4.63 -12.72
N ILE A 299 -6.91 5.22 -11.69
CA ILE A 299 -7.48 6.57 -11.72
C ILE A 299 -6.41 7.67 -11.67
N TRP A 300 -5.15 7.31 -11.44
CA TRP A 300 -4.07 8.25 -11.18
C TRP A 300 -3.28 8.57 -12.44
N PHE A 301 -2.86 9.83 -12.52
CA PHE A 301 -1.96 10.35 -13.53
C PHE A 301 -0.67 10.79 -12.87
N GLY A 302 0.44 10.61 -13.54
CA GLY A 302 1.74 11.03 -13.03
C GLY A 302 2.57 11.80 -14.05
N LEU A 303 3.51 12.58 -13.53
CA LEU A 303 4.57 13.25 -14.29
C LEU A 303 5.89 13.15 -13.52
N PRO A 304 6.87 12.36 -14.00
CA PRO A 304 8.19 12.33 -13.37
C PRO A 304 8.92 13.66 -13.62
N TRP A 305 9.55 14.17 -12.57
CA TRP A 305 10.23 15.46 -12.57
C TRP A 305 11.69 15.29 -12.17
N GLU A 306 12.60 15.88 -12.96
CA GLU A 306 14.04 15.81 -12.72
C GLU A 306 14.66 17.21 -12.90
N GLY A 307 15.14 17.80 -11.80
CA GLY A 307 15.72 19.13 -11.82
C GLY A 307 14.65 20.19 -12.06
N THR A 308 14.80 20.99 -13.12
CA THR A 308 13.86 22.08 -13.46
C THR A 308 12.88 21.72 -14.58
N GLN A 309 12.93 20.50 -15.10
CA GLN A 309 12.11 20.08 -16.23
C GLN A 309 11.54 18.66 -16.05
N PRO A 310 10.46 18.30 -16.77
CA PRO A 310 10.01 16.92 -16.86
C PRO A 310 11.11 16.00 -17.39
N SER A 311 11.18 14.75 -16.89
CA SER A 311 12.26 13.82 -17.26
C SER A 311 12.37 13.65 -18.80
N PRO A 312 13.54 13.96 -19.40
CA PRO A 312 13.76 13.83 -20.84
C PRO A 312 13.71 12.35 -21.23
N GLY A 313 12.66 11.96 -21.96
CA GLY A 313 12.37 10.56 -22.30
C GLY A 313 10.98 10.08 -21.86
N PHE A 314 10.22 10.89 -21.13
CA PHE A 314 8.83 10.59 -20.81
C PHE A 314 7.84 10.99 -21.92
N GLN A 315 8.28 11.76 -22.93
CA GLN A 315 7.40 12.35 -23.95
C GLN A 315 6.94 11.36 -25.04
N ALA A 316 7.73 10.35 -25.41
CA ALA A 316 7.52 9.58 -26.65
C ALA A 316 6.50 8.41 -26.59
N GLY A 317 5.90 8.09 -25.43
CA GLY A 317 4.91 6.99 -25.32
C GLY A 317 3.47 7.47 -25.40
N GLY A 318 2.60 6.77 -26.16
CA GLY A 318 1.16 6.99 -26.14
C GLY A 318 0.58 6.80 -24.73
N ASP A 319 -0.29 7.71 -24.30
CA ASP A 319 -1.00 7.56 -23.03
C ASP A 319 -2.02 6.41 -23.12
N TYR A 320 -2.33 5.79 -21.99
CA TYR A 320 -3.25 4.67 -21.93
C TYR A 320 -4.60 5.12 -21.37
N ASP A 321 -5.68 4.77 -22.06
CA ASP A 321 -7.03 4.86 -21.52
C ASP A 321 -7.59 3.44 -21.32
N PRO A 322 -8.05 3.11 -20.11
CA PRO A 322 -8.74 1.84 -19.86
C PRO A 322 -9.94 1.74 -20.80
N PRO A 323 -10.18 0.58 -21.42
CA PRO A 323 -11.34 0.42 -22.28
C PRO A 323 -12.63 0.57 -21.45
N HIS A 324 -13.47 1.54 -21.80
CA HIS A 324 -14.83 1.61 -21.29
C HIS A 324 -15.62 0.41 -21.81
N ARG A 325 -15.88 -0.59 -20.96
CA ARG A 325 -16.72 -1.71 -21.32
C ARG A 325 -18.19 -1.37 -21.09
N THR A 326 -18.88 -0.98 -22.16
CA THR A 326 -20.35 -1.02 -22.19
C THR A 326 -20.82 -2.46 -22.33
N VAL A 327 -21.17 -3.10 -21.20
CA VAL A 327 -21.82 -4.41 -21.20
C VAL A 327 -23.24 -4.25 -21.72
N ALA A 328 -23.55 -4.89 -22.85
CA ALA A 328 -24.90 -4.87 -23.42
C ALA A 328 -25.92 -5.47 -22.43
N ALA A 329 -27.14 -4.94 -22.39
CA ALA A 329 -28.14 -5.34 -21.38
C ALA A 329 -28.43 -6.85 -21.34
N HIS A 330 -28.38 -7.54 -22.49
CA HIS A 330 -28.58 -9.00 -22.60
C HIS A 330 -27.38 -9.83 -22.09
N GLN A 331 -26.29 -9.18 -21.71
CA GLN A 331 -25.08 -9.79 -21.13
C GLN A 331 -24.96 -9.48 -19.63
N ARG A 332 -26.04 -8.98 -19.00
CA ARG A 332 -26.07 -8.67 -17.57
C ARG A 332 -26.76 -9.78 -16.78
N LEU A 333 -26.19 -10.10 -15.63
CA LEU A 333 -26.83 -10.97 -14.66
C LEU A 333 -28.10 -10.31 -14.12
N PRO A 334 -29.17 -11.08 -13.84
CA PRO A 334 -30.38 -10.52 -13.25
C PRO A 334 -30.11 -9.86 -11.89
N GLU A 335 -30.70 -8.69 -11.64
CA GLU A 335 -30.50 -7.91 -10.40
C GLU A 335 -30.80 -8.73 -9.14
N TRP A 336 -31.85 -9.57 -9.17
CA TRP A 336 -32.21 -10.43 -8.04
C TRP A 336 -31.09 -11.43 -7.70
N LEU A 337 -30.38 -11.93 -8.71
CA LEU A 337 -29.29 -12.89 -8.54
C LEU A 337 -28.07 -12.16 -7.99
N VAL A 338 -27.70 -11.01 -8.59
CA VAL A 338 -26.60 -10.17 -8.11
C VAL A 338 -26.83 -9.78 -6.65
N GLY A 339 -28.01 -9.26 -6.28
CA GLY A 339 -28.35 -8.90 -4.90
C GLY A 339 -28.29 -10.08 -3.92
N SER A 340 -28.68 -11.29 -4.38
CA SER A 340 -28.56 -12.50 -3.57
C SER A 340 -27.11 -12.97 -3.38
N LEU A 341 -26.25 -12.72 -4.37
CA LEU A 341 -24.84 -13.09 -4.39
C LEU A 341 -23.91 -12.03 -3.79
N THR A 342 -24.32 -10.77 -3.68
CA THR A 342 -23.54 -9.70 -3.04
C THR A 342 -23.85 -9.57 -1.55
N GLY A 343 -25.01 -10.06 -1.10
CA GLY A 343 -25.37 -10.12 0.32
C GLY A 343 -24.49 -11.05 1.18
N PRO A 344 -24.71 -11.12 2.51
CA PRO A 344 -23.91 -11.96 3.41
C PRO A 344 -23.86 -13.43 2.94
N PRO A 345 -22.75 -14.16 3.21
CA PRO A 345 -22.60 -15.57 2.83
C PRO A 345 -23.79 -16.39 3.31
N ARG A 346 -24.64 -16.83 2.38
CA ARG A 346 -25.64 -17.86 2.61
C ARG A 346 -25.11 -19.14 1.98
N ASP A 347 -25.25 -20.28 2.65
CA ASP A 347 -24.77 -21.60 2.18
C ASP A 347 -25.56 -22.16 0.97
N ASN A 348 -26.16 -21.29 0.16
CA ASN A 348 -27.07 -21.64 -0.92
C ASN A 348 -26.58 -21.17 -2.31
N PHE A 349 -25.29 -20.82 -2.47
CA PHE A 349 -24.74 -20.35 -3.75
C PHE A 349 -25.12 -21.28 -4.91
N VAL A 350 -24.83 -22.58 -4.78
CA VAL A 350 -25.16 -23.58 -5.80
C VAL A 350 -26.67 -23.68 -6.04
N SER A 351 -27.50 -23.57 -5.00
CA SER A 351 -28.95 -23.63 -5.14
C SER A 351 -29.52 -22.41 -5.88
N LEU A 352 -28.98 -21.21 -5.62
CA LEU A 352 -29.32 -19.99 -6.35
C LEU A 352 -28.91 -20.10 -7.83
N MET A 353 -27.69 -20.60 -8.06
CA MET A 353 -27.18 -20.84 -9.39
C MET A 353 -28.02 -21.86 -10.16
N ARG A 354 -28.38 -22.98 -9.54
CA ARG A 354 -29.25 -24.00 -10.16
C ARG A 354 -30.61 -23.44 -10.52
N ARG A 355 -31.21 -22.61 -9.66
CA ARG A 355 -32.50 -21.96 -9.94
C ARG A 355 -32.42 -21.06 -11.18
N HIS A 356 -31.33 -20.32 -11.33
CA HIS A 356 -31.07 -19.49 -12.50
C HIS A 356 -30.75 -20.34 -13.74
N SER A 357 -29.89 -21.35 -13.62
CA SER A 357 -29.44 -22.18 -14.74
C SER A 357 -30.51 -23.11 -15.28
N LEU A 358 -31.52 -23.52 -14.49
CA LEU A 358 -32.69 -24.26 -14.99
C LEU A 358 -33.47 -23.46 -16.05
N GLN A 359 -33.25 -22.16 -16.15
CA GLN A 359 -33.90 -21.27 -17.11
C GLN A 359 -33.01 -21.01 -18.35
N ILE A 360 -31.77 -21.53 -18.38
CA ILE A 360 -30.77 -21.20 -19.40
C ILE A 360 -30.18 -22.49 -19.98
N PRO A 361 -30.33 -22.75 -21.30
CA PRO A 361 -29.69 -23.89 -21.94
C PRO A 361 -28.18 -23.92 -21.72
N PHE A 362 -27.60 -25.11 -21.51
CA PHE A 362 -26.15 -25.26 -21.48
C PHE A 362 -25.54 -24.79 -22.83
N GLY A 363 -24.44 -24.04 -22.76
CA GLY A 363 -23.78 -23.47 -23.93
C GLY A 363 -24.36 -22.14 -24.44
N SER A 364 -25.43 -21.61 -23.82
CA SER A 364 -25.95 -20.30 -24.21
C SER A 364 -25.06 -19.15 -23.70
N LYS A 365 -25.05 -18.02 -24.42
CA LYS A 365 -24.19 -16.86 -24.11
C LYS A 365 -24.54 -16.19 -22.79
N GLU A 366 -25.74 -16.42 -22.29
CA GLU A 366 -26.28 -15.93 -21.02
C GLU A 366 -25.52 -16.48 -19.82
N TRP A 367 -24.83 -17.61 -19.95
CA TRP A 367 -23.87 -18.07 -18.93
C TRP A 367 -22.71 -17.09 -18.74
N LEU A 368 -22.28 -16.44 -19.82
CA LEU A 368 -21.17 -15.48 -19.83
C LEU A 368 -21.63 -14.08 -19.38
N ALA A 369 -22.86 -13.95 -18.89
CA ALA A 369 -23.36 -12.71 -18.35
C ALA A 369 -22.55 -12.27 -17.12
N THR A 370 -22.47 -10.96 -16.92
CA THR A 370 -21.67 -10.32 -15.88
C THR A 370 -22.50 -9.37 -15.02
N ASP A 371 -22.03 -9.07 -13.81
CA ASP A 371 -22.60 -7.97 -13.02
C ASP A 371 -22.16 -6.60 -13.57
N GLU A 372 -22.49 -5.52 -12.86
CA GLU A 372 -22.09 -4.16 -13.25
C GLU A 372 -20.57 -3.95 -13.29
N ASP A 373 -19.84 -4.80 -12.58
CA ASP A 373 -18.38 -4.78 -12.48
C ASP A 373 -17.72 -5.71 -13.51
N GLY A 374 -18.49 -6.31 -14.42
CA GLY A 374 -17.97 -7.28 -15.38
C GLY A 374 -17.58 -8.62 -14.75
N ASN A 375 -17.91 -8.88 -13.48
CA ASN A 375 -17.64 -10.16 -12.84
C ASN A 375 -18.59 -11.23 -13.40
N THR A 376 -18.02 -12.33 -13.88
CA THR A 376 -18.79 -13.53 -14.22
C THR A 376 -19.25 -14.26 -12.96
N LEU A 377 -20.11 -15.26 -13.12
CA LEU A 377 -20.51 -16.17 -12.04
C LEU A 377 -19.30 -16.84 -11.35
N LEU A 378 -18.24 -17.12 -12.10
CA LEU A 378 -17.02 -17.71 -11.57
C LEU A 378 -16.25 -16.72 -10.68
N HIS A 379 -16.17 -15.44 -11.07
CA HIS A 379 -15.62 -14.38 -10.22
C HIS A 379 -16.42 -14.26 -8.91
N LEU A 380 -17.75 -14.22 -9.00
CA LEU A 380 -18.62 -14.12 -7.82
C LEU A 380 -18.47 -15.31 -6.88
N ALA A 381 -18.35 -16.54 -7.42
CA ALA A 381 -18.06 -17.73 -6.64
C ALA A 381 -16.71 -17.63 -5.93
N ALA A 382 -15.66 -17.20 -6.65
CA ALA A 382 -14.31 -17.00 -6.12
C ALA A 382 -14.30 -15.96 -4.99
N LEU A 383 -14.86 -14.78 -5.23
CA LEU A 383 -14.88 -13.65 -4.28
C LEU A 383 -15.72 -13.93 -3.02
N ARG A 384 -16.61 -14.93 -3.05
CA ARG A 384 -17.36 -15.44 -1.89
C ARG A 384 -16.70 -16.61 -1.19
N PHE A 385 -15.57 -17.09 -1.70
CA PHE A 385 -14.90 -18.31 -1.25
C PHE A 385 -15.83 -19.55 -1.31
N SER A 386 -16.69 -19.59 -2.33
CA SER A 386 -17.64 -20.68 -2.53
C SER A 386 -16.98 -21.81 -3.30
N LEU A 387 -16.31 -22.73 -2.60
CA LEU A 387 -15.63 -23.86 -3.23
C LEU A 387 -16.60 -24.72 -4.05
N ASN A 388 -17.78 -25.03 -3.50
CA ASN A 388 -18.79 -25.83 -4.21
C ASN A 388 -19.30 -25.11 -5.46
N GLY A 389 -19.46 -23.78 -5.40
CA GLY A 389 -19.84 -22.97 -6.54
C GLY A 389 -18.77 -22.97 -7.63
N LEU A 390 -17.51 -22.78 -7.25
CA LEU A 390 -16.37 -22.85 -8.17
C LEU A 390 -16.28 -24.21 -8.86
N THR A 391 -16.29 -25.30 -8.08
CA THR A 391 -16.21 -26.66 -8.61
C THR A 391 -17.34 -26.93 -9.59
N TRP A 392 -18.58 -26.59 -9.22
CA TRP A 392 -19.74 -26.77 -10.09
C TRP A 392 -19.65 -25.99 -11.40
N ILE A 393 -19.14 -24.75 -11.39
CA ILE A 393 -18.97 -23.95 -12.61
C ILE A 393 -17.82 -24.49 -13.46
N LEU A 394 -16.68 -24.83 -12.85
CA LEU A 394 -15.49 -25.31 -13.56
C LEU A 394 -15.71 -26.69 -14.21
N GLU A 395 -16.60 -27.51 -13.66
CA GLU A 395 -17.00 -28.81 -14.23
C GLU A 395 -18.00 -28.68 -15.41
N SER A 396 -18.54 -27.48 -15.64
CA SER A 396 -19.42 -27.21 -16.78
C SER A 396 -18.63 -26.88 -18.06
N GLU A 397 -19.27 -27.04 -19.22
CA GLU A 397 -18.65 -26.75 -20.53
C GLU A 397 -18.16 -25.31 -20.69
N VAL A 398 -18.79 -24.36 -19.99
CA VAL A 398 -18.43 -22.92 -20.01
C VAL A 398 -17.36 -22.55 -18.97
N GLY A 399 -16.98 -23.48 -18.10
CA GLY A 399 -16.05 -23.25 -16.99
C GLY A 399 -14.69 -22.73 -17.46
N SER A 400 -14.07 -23.43 -18.42
CA SER A 400 -12.77 -23.05 -18.98
C SER A 400 -12.79 -21.69 -19.67
N GLN A 401 -13.92 -21.31 -20.27
CA GLN A 401 -14.07 -19.98 -20.87
C GLN A 401 -14.12 -18.90 -19.79
N MET A 402 -14.91 -19.11 -18.73
CA MET A 402 -15.02 -18.16 -17.62
C MET A 402 -13.73 -17.97 -16.83
N GLU A 403 -12.88 -19.00 -16.78
CA GLU A 403 -11.59 -18.94 -16.10
C GLU A 403 -10.65 -17.91 -16.73
N GLN A 404 -10.71 -17.76 -18.06
CA GLN A 404 -9.92 -16.79 -18.83
C GLN A 404 -10.62 -15.45 -19.02
N MET A 405 -11.92 -15.36 -18.70
CA MET A 405 -12.65 -14.09 -18.79
C MET A 405 -12.12 -13.11 -17.76
N ARG A 406 -11.98 -11.87 -18.20
CA ARG A 406 -11.55 -10.75 -17.36
C ARG A 406 -12.72 -9.81 -17.09
N ASN A 407 -12.84 -9.36 -15.85
CA ASN A 407 -13.84 -8.37 -15.44
C ASN A 407 -13.53 -6.96 -15.99
N SER A 408 -14.32 -5.96 -15.61
CA SER A 408 -14.18 -4.57 -16.08
C SER A 408 -12.80 -3.95 -15.80
N VAL A 409 -12.16 -4.34 -14.69
CA VAL A 409 -10.83 -3.87 -14.29
C VAL A 409 -9.69 -4.75 -14.82
N GLY A 410 -10.03 -5.75 -15.64
CA GLY A 410 -9.08 -6.61 -16.33
C GLY A 410 -8.62 -7.82 -15.52
N ASP A 411 -9.24 -8.16 -14.40
CA ASP A 411 -8.88 -9.32 -13.57
C ASP A 411 -9.62 -10.59 -14.00
N THR A 412 -8.91 -11.71 -14.06
CA THR A 412 -9.50 -13.06 -14.07
C THR A 412 -10.08 -13.43 -12.70
N PRO A 413 -10.88 -14.51 -12.57
CA PRO A 413 -11.41 -14.95 -11.27
C PRO A 413 -10.32 -15.23 -10.24
N LEU A 414 -9.18 -15.81 -10.66
CA LEU A 414 -8.03 -16.06 -9.79
C LEU A 414 -7.36 -14.77 -9.34
N GLU A 415 -7.08 -13.85 -10.27
CA GLU A 415 -6.47 -12.55 -9.95
C GLU A 415 -7.36 -11.73 -9.00
N ALA A 416 -8.66 -11.65 -9.28
CA ALA A 416 -9.63 -10.95 -8.43
C ALA A 416 -9.67 -11.54 -7.00
N LEU A 417 -9.63 -12.87 -6.87
CA LEU A 417 -9.56 -13.55 -5.59
C LEU A 417 -8.25 -13.24 -4.85
N LEU A 418 -7.10 -13.33 -5.53
CA LEU A 418 -5.79 -13.04 -4.93
C LEU A 418 -5.68 -11.59 -4.46
N LEU A 419 -6.22 -10.64 -5.23
CA LEU A 419 -6.27 -9.23 -4.83
C LEU A 419 -7.15 -8.99 -3.60
N LYS A 420 -8.32 -9.64 -3.54
CA LYS A 420 -9.18 -9.59 -2.35
C LYS A 420 -8.50 -10.17 -1.12
N LEU A 421 -7.71 -11.23 -1.29
CA LEU A 421 -6.93 -11.83 -0.21
C LEU A 421 -5.78 -10.93 0.25
N GLU A 422 -5.06 -10.30 -0.68
CA GLU A 422 -4.00 -9.35 -0.36
C GLU A 422 -4.54 -8.11 0.38
N ALA A 423 -5.70 -7.60 -0.03
CA ALA A 423 -6.39 -6.53 0.68
C ALA A 423 -6.73 -6.97 2.12
N ARG A 424 -7.29 -8.18 2.32
CA ARG A 424 -7.60 -8.70 3.67
C ARG A 424 -6.36 -8.95 4.54
N ARG A 425 -5.22 -9.26 3.92
CA ARG A 425 -3.93 -9.49 4.58
C ARG A 425 -3.34 -8.18 5.10
N THR A 426 -3.36 -7.14 4.28
CA THR A 426 -2.66 -5.88 4.56
C THR A 426 -3.51 -4.89 5.34
N ARG A 427 -4.84 -4.93 5.17
CA ARG A 427 -5.76 -3.92 5.71
C ARG A 427 -7.08 -4.52 6.21
N LYS A 428 -7.72 -3.82 7.15
CA LYS A 428 -9.10 -4.08 7.58
C LYS A 428 -9.81 -2.75 7.74
N MET A 429 -10.98 -2.62 7.12
CA MET A 429 -11.89 -1.57 7.50
C MET A 429 -12.74 -2.02 8.69
N SER A 430 -12.77 -1.22 9.74
CA SER A 430 -13.79 -1.28 10.79
C SER A 430 -14.44 0.11 10.89
N ARG A 431 -14.68 0.64 12.11
CA ARG A 431 -15.09 2.04 12.29
C ARG A 431 -14.01 3.05 11.84
N SER A 432 -12.76 2.60 11.81
CA SER A 432 -11.59 3.29 11.25
C SER A 432 -10.76 2.30 10.43
N TRP A 433 -9.83 2.82 9.62
CA TRP A 433 -8.84 2.01 8.93
C TRP A 433 -7.84 1.42 9.93
N ASP A 434 -7.61 0.10 9.85
CA ASP A 434 -6.60 -0.60 10.65
C ASP A 434 -5.69 -1.43 9.74
N ILE A 435 -4.38 -1.35 9.98
CA ILE A 435 -3.36 -2.06 9.21
C ILE A 435 -3.10 -3.39 9.90
N ARG A 436 -3.61 -4.46 9.28
CA ARG A 436 -3.58 -5.82 9.83
C ARG A 436 -2.24 -6.54 9.73
N ALA A 437 -1.28 -5.98 9.00
CA ALA A 437 -0.03 -6.68 8.66
C ALA A 437 0.72 -7.26 9.87
N VAL A 438 0.52 -6.72 11.08
CA VAL A 438 1.17 -7.19 12.31
C VAL A 438 0.65 -8.55 12.81
N LYS A 439 -0.62 -8.92 12.54
CA LYS A 439 -1.25 -10.14 13.08
C LYS A 439 -1.91 -11.01 11.99
N PHE A 440 -1.25 -11.15 10.84
CA PHE A 440 -1.76 -12.00 9.78
C PHE A 440 -1.54 -13.49 10.12
N GLU A 441 -2.61 -14.22 10.39
CA GLU A 441 -2.54 -15.64 10.77
C GLU A 441 -2.61 -16.63 9.60
N GLY A 442 -2.84 -16.12 8.38
CA GLY A 442 -3.16 -16.90 7.19
C GLY A 442 -4.58 -16.64 6.70
N HIS A 443 -4.84 -16.99 5.45
CA HIS A 443 -6.18 -16.92 4.85
C HIS A 443 -7.08 -18.06 5.32
N ASP A 444 -8.38 -17.79 5.35
CA ASP A 444 -9.42 -18.78 5.64
C ASP A 444 -9.30 -20.00 4.71
N ILE A 445 -9.51 -21.20 5.26
CA ILE A 445 -9.31 -22.45 4.52
C ILE A 445 -10.24 -22.58 3.31
N LYS A 446 -11.45 -21.99 3.34
CA LYS A 446 -12.35 -21.98 2.17
C LYS A 446 -11.71 -21.17 1.04
N ALA A 447 -11.14 -20.00 1.36
CA ALA A 447 -10.44 -19.18 0.38
C ALA A 447 -9.19 -19.88 -0.18
N VAL A 448 -8.41 -20.53 0.69
CA VAL A 448 -7.24 -21.31 0.30
C VAL A 448 -7.60 -22.40 -0.72
N LYS A 449 -8.66 -23.17 -0.44
CA LYS A 449 -9.15 -24.21 -1.36
C LYS A 449 -9.68 -23.62 -2.68
N CYS A 450 -10.31 -22.44 -2.65
CA CYS A 450 -10.73 -21.74 -3.87
C CYS A 450 -9.53 -21.36 -4.74
N VAL A 451 -8.47 -20.80 -4.15
CA VAL A 451 -7.24 -20.48 -4.86
C VAL A 451 -6.58 -21.75 -5.41
N ALA A 452 -6.48 -22.81 -4.62
CA ALA A 452 -5.92 -24.08 -5.07
C ALA A 452 -6.69 -24.64 -6.28
N LYS A 453 -8.03 -24.65 -6.22
CA LYS A 453 -8.88 -25.10 -7.32
C LYS A 453 -8.69 -24.26 -8.59
N LEU A 454 -8.64 -22.94 -8.48
CA LEU A 454 -8.40 -22.01 -9.60
C LEU A 454 -6.96 -22.03 -10.12
N LYS A 455 -6.00 -22.59 -9.36
CA LYS A 455 -4.65 -22.89 -9.84
C LYS A 455 -4.53 -24.27 -10.49
N GLY A 456 -5.64 -25.01 -10.60
CA GLY A 456 -5.66 -26.38 -11.10
C GLY A 456 -5.01 -27.39 -10.14
N LEU A 457 -4.86 -27.07 -8.86
CA LEU A 457 -4.26 -27.98 -7.88
C LEU A 457 -5.29 -29.02 -7.41
N PRO A 458 -4.97 -30.32 -7.52
CA PRO A 458 -5.82 -31.40 -7.00
C PRO A 458 -5.92 -31.35 -5.48
N LEU A 459 -7.10 -31.01 -4.97
CA LEU A 459 -7.34 -30.75 -3.53
C LEU A 459 -7.16 -31.98 -2.64
N ASP A 460 -7.35 -33.17 -3.19
CA ASP A 460 -7.20 -34.47 -2.54
C ASP A 460 -5.74 -34.89 -2.37
N THR A 461 -4.82 -34.34 -3.17
CA THR A 461 -3.38 -34.64 -3.13
C THR A 461 -2.52 -33.47 -2.65
N CYS A 462 -3.12 -32.29 -2.45
CA CYS A 462 -2.42 -31.14 -1.86
C CYS A 462 -1.87 -31.49 -0.47
N THR A 463 -0.57 -31.28 -0.28
CA THR A 463 0.04 -31.44 1.04
C THR A 463 -0.35 -30.28 1.96
N ASP A 464 -0.19 -30.46 3.28
CA ASP A 464 -0.38 -29.38 4.25
C ASP A 464 0.53 -28.17 3.94
N VAL A 465 1.73 -28.42 3.40
CA VAL A 465 2.67 -27.37 3.00
C VAL A 465 2.14 -26.58 1.80
N ASP A 466 1.50 -27.23 0.83
CA ASP A 466 0.92 -26.53 -0.32
C ASP A 466 -0.24 -25.63 0.08
N LEU A 467 -1.11 -26.13 0.96
CA LEU A 467 -2.19 -25.33 1.53
C LEU A 467 -1.65 -24.19 2.40
N ALA A 468 -0.59 -24.43 3.18
CA ALA A 468 0.07 -23.40 3.98
C ALA A 468 0.69 -22.31 3.09
N ARG A 469 1.36 -22.68 1.99
CA ARG A 469 1.91 -21.73 1.01
C ARG A 469 0.82 -20.79 0.48
N ILE A 470 -0.33 -21.33 0.12
CA ILE A 470 -1.46 -20.51 -0.33
C ILE A 470 -2.03 -19.66 0.82
N SER A 471 -2.20 -20.24 2.01
CA SER A 471 -2.71 -19.55 3.19
C SER A 471 -1.86 -18.33 3.57
N TYR A 472 -0.55 -18.40 3.39
CA TYR A 472 0.38 -17.30 3.67
C TYR A 472 0.75 -16.46 2.46
N GLY A 473 0.04 -16.61 1.33
CA GLY A 473 0.25 -15.80 0.13
C GLY A 473 1.63 -15.99 -0.51
N CYS A 474 2.21 -17.18 -0.43
CA CYS A 474 3.44 -17.54 -1.13
C CYS A 474 3.24 -17.40 -2.65
N THR A 475 4.11 -16.62 -3.29
CA THR A 475 4.12 -16.45 -4.76
C THR A 475 5.22 -17.23 -5.44
N CYS A 476 6.27 -17.65 -4.71
CA CYS A 476 7.39 -18.41 -5.28
C CYS A 476 7.17 -19.92 -5.36
N GLY A 477 6.14 -20.46 -4.69
CA GLY A 477 5.93 -21.91 -4.58
C GLY A 477 6.92 -22.65 -3.66
N GLU A 478 7.96 -21.98 -3.15
CA GLU A 478 9.06 -22.61 -2.41
C GLU A 478 9.18 -22.19 -0.94
N CYS A 479 8.22 -21.43 -0.39
CA CYS A 479 8.28 -21.06 1.02
C CYS A 479 8.32 -22.31 1.93
N ILE A 480 9.28 -22.30 2.87
CA ILE A 480 9.48 -23.29 3.91
C ILE A 480 8.32 -23.18 4.89
N GLU A 481 7.65 -24.31 5.15
CA GLU A 481 6.39 -24.39 5.92
C GLU A 481 5.29 -23.41 5.45
N GLY A 482 5.42 -22.92 4.20
CA GLY A 482 4.49 -21.98 3.59
C GLY A 482 4.71 -20.50 3.87
N PHE A 483 5.44 -20.11 4.92
CA PHE A 483 5.59 -18.69 5.30
C PHE A 483 7.02 -18.13 5.19
N LEU A 484 8.06 -18.94 5.36
CA LEU A 484 9.45 -18.49 5.29
C LEU A 484 9.98 -18.61 3.87
N SER A 485 10.19 -17.48 3.18
CA SER A 485 10.68 -17.52 1.80
C SER A 485 12.15 -17.93 1.72
N PRO A 486 12.62 -18.49 0.59
CA PRO A 486 14.02 -18.85 0.41
C PRO A 486 14.97 -17.65 0.59
N ARG A 487 14.64 -16.48 0.06
CA ARG A 487 15.45 -15.25 0.19
C ARG A 487 15.49 -14.72 1.62
N MET A 488 14.36 -14.74 2.33
CA MET A 488 14.36 -14.37 3.75
C MET A 488 15.17 -15.37 4.59
N SER A 489 15.04 -16.67 4.32
CA SER A 489 15.85 -17.70 4.99
C SER A 489 17.35 -17.46 4.79
N TYR A 490 17.75 -17.06 3.58
CA TYR A 490 19.13 -16.68 3.27
C TYR A 490 19.56 -15.42 4.03
N ALA A 491 18.70 -14.41 4.11
CA ALA A 491 18.97 -13.19 4.88
C ALA A 491 19.18 -13.50 6.37
N LEU A 492 18.26 -14.25 6.97
CA LEU A 492 18.38 -14.71 8.36
C LEU A 492 19.64 -15.54 8.57
N TRP A 493 19.97 -16.44 7.63
CA TRP A 493 21.19 -17.25 7.69
C TRP A 493 22.45 -16.38 7.71
N THR A 494 22.53 -15.41 6.81
CA THR A 494 23.66 -14.48 6.71
C THR A 494 23.86 -13.69 8.01
N GLN A 495 22.76 -13.21 8.61
CA GLN A 495 22.84 -12.50 9.89
C GLN A 495 23.19 -13.45 11.05
N ALA A 496 22.65 -14.66 11.07
CA ALA A 496 23.00 -15.67 12.06
C ALA A 496 24.49 -16.03 12.00
N GLU A 497 25.07 -16.16 10.80
CA GLU A 497 26.49 -16.44 10.59
C GLU A 497 27.35 -15.25 11.03
N SER A 498 26.97 -14.03 10.67
CA SER A 498 27.65 -12.80 11.11
C SER A 498 27.68 -12.68 12.64
N ILE A 499 26.55 -12.93 13.30
CA ILE A 499 26.45 -12.95 14.76
C ILE A 499 27.31 -14.08 15.34
N HIS A 500 27.20 -15.30 14.82
CA HIS A 500 28.01 -16.44 15.28
C HIS A 500 29.52 -16.15 15.18
N ASN A 501 29.98 -15.59 14.07
CA ASN A 501 31.39 -15.26 13.84
C ASN A 501 31.86 -14.16 14.79
N SER A 502 31.03 -13.14 15.01
CA SER A 502 31.31 -12.07 15.96
C SER A 502 31.40 -12.58 17.40
N VAL A 503 30.44 -13.40 17.83
CA VAL A 503 30.42 -14.03 19.17
C VAL A 503 31.64 -14.94 19.34
N SER A 504 31.93 -15.77 18.34
CA SER A 504 33.04 -16.73 18.36
C SER A 504 34.39 -16.03 18.42
N ALA A 505 34.62 -15.03 17.58
CA ALA A 505 35.84 -14.23 17.59
C ALA A 505 36.01 -13.44 18.90
N GLY A 506 34.91 -12.98 19.47
CA GLY A 506 34.92 -12.30 20.77
C GLY A 506 35.29 -13.21 21.95
N PHE A 507 35.12 -14.53 21.81
CA PHE A 507 35.34 -15.51 22.87
C PHE A 507 36.47 -16.52 22.58
N SER A 508 37.12 -16.44 21.42
CA SER A 508 38.15 -17.38 20.97
C SER A 508 39.52 -17.21 21.64
N SER A 509 39.74 -16.09 22.33
CA SER A 509 40.98 -15.87 23.09
C SER A 509 40.74 -16.11 24.60
N ASP A 510 41.74 -16.66 25.28
CA ASP A 510 41.82 -16.67 26.76
C ASP A 510 42.05 -15.23 27.27
N VAL A 511 41.06 -14.37 27.03
CA VAL A 511 41.15 -12.93 27.33
C VAL A 511 40.81 -12.71 28.79
N GLU A 512 41.84 -12.55 29.61
CA GLU A 512 41.75 -12.07 30.99
C GLU A 512 41.30 -10.59 31.08
N SER A 513 41.30 -9.86 29.97
CA SER A 513 40.97 -8.42 29.96
C SER A 513 39.49 -8.13 29.67
N LEU A 514 38.76 -7.73 30.73
CA LEU A 514 37.37 -7.26 30.69
C LEU A 514 37.14 -6.12 29.68
N SER A 515 38.15 -5.28 29.39
CA SER A 515 38.01 -4.11 28.51
C SER A 515 37.83 -4.46 27.03
N ARG A 516 38.31 -5.62 26.56
CA ARG A 516 38.06 -6.08 25.18
C ARG A 516 36.65 -6.67 25.04
N LEU A 517 36.18 -7.41 26.04
CA LEU A 517 34.80 -7.89 26.10
C LEU A 517 33.81 -6.71 26.18
N GLU A 518 34.14 -5.65 26.91
CA GLU A 518 33.30 -4.44 27.00
C GLU A 518 33.21 -3.70 25.65
N ARG A 519 34.31 -3.59 24.89
CA ARG A 519 34.29 -3.08 23.50
C ARG A 519 33.49 -3.96 22.54
N ILE A 520 33.59 -5.27 22.72
CA ILE A 520 32.82 -6.28 21.95
C ILE A 520 31.31 -6.07 22.21
N TYR A 521 30.88 -5.91 23.47
CA TYR A 521 29.48 -5.61 23.83
C TYR A 521 29.01 -4.20 23.42
N GLN A 522 29.91 -3.22 23.36
CA GLN A 522 29.62 -1.86 22.87
C GLN A 522 29.58 -1.77 21.34
N SER A 523 30.19 -2.74 20.64
CA SER A 523 30.06 -2.83 19.18
C SER A 523 28.63 -3.25 18.82
N ARG A 524 28.01 -2.55 17.86
CA ARG A 524 26.68 -2.89 17.30
C ARG A 524 26.56 -4.35 16.86
N ALA A 525 27.68 -5.01 16.52
CA ALA A 525 27.74 -6.41 16.08
C ALA A 525 27.36 -7.43 17.16
N LEU A 526 27.44 -7.06 18.45
CA LEU A 526 27.16 -7.94 19.59
C LEU A 526 26.26 -7.32 20.64
N SER A 527 25.64 -6.18 20.34
CA SER A 527 24.48 -5.77 21.08
C SER A 527 23.39 -6.81 20.79
N LEU A 528 23.35 -7.87 21.60
CA LEU A 528 22.17 -8.68 21.89
C LEU A 528 21.39 -7.85 22.92
N PRO A 529 20.78 -6.72 22.53
CA PRO A 529 20.26 -5.75 23.49
C PRO A 529 19.05 -6.35 24.23
N THR A 530 18.52 -7.43 23.65
CA THR A 530 17.45 -8.31 24.10
C THR A 530 17.86 -9.20 25.27
N LEU A 531 19.15 -9.43 25.53
CA LEU A 531 19.58 -10.22 26.69
C LEU A 531 19.49 -9.40 27.98
N PRO A 532 18.92 -9.98 29.07
CA PRO A 532 18.89 -9.36 30.38
C PRO A 532 20.29 -8.90 30.82
N SER A 533 20.38 -7.74 31.49
CA SER A 533 21.64 -7.18 31.98
C SER A 533 22.41 -8.18 32.87
N TYR A 534 21.69 -8.98 33.66
CA TYR A 534 22.27 -10.05 34.46
C TYR A 534 22.92 -11.15 33.60
N CYS A 535 22.23 -11.64 32.55
CA CYS A 535 22.78 -12.63 31.63
C CYS A 535 24.08 -12.13 30.99
N ARG A 536 24.12 -10.85 30.58
CA ARG A 536 25.33 -10.21 30.05
C ARG A 536 26.49 -10.23 31.07
N LYS A 537 26.24 -9.88 32.34
CA LYS A 537 27.24 -9.98 33.41
C LYS A 537 27.74 -11.41 33.62
N GLN A 538 26.84 -12.39 33.53
CA GLN A 538 27.18 -13.80 33.66
C GLN A 538 28.04 -14.29 32.48
N LEU A 539 27.73 -13.87 31.26
CA LEU A 539 28.56 -14.15 30.06
C LEU A 539 29.97 -13.57 30.20
N MET A 540 30.15 -12.42 30.86
CA MET A 540 31.48 -11.87 31.17
C MET A 540 32.26 -12.77 32.13
N ARG A 541 31.57 -13.33 33.14
CA ARG A 541 32.20 -14.09 34.21
C ARG A 541 32.46 -15.55 33.87
N TYR A 542 31.56 -16.21 33.14
CA TYR A 542 31.57 -17.67 32.99
C TYR A 542 31.88 -18.15 31.57
N LYS A 543 33.06 -18.76 31.39
CA LYS A 543 33.52 -19.35 30.11
C LYS A 543 32.55 -20.42 29.56
N SER A 544 31.93 -21.19 30.44
CA SER A 544 30.94 -22.22 30.05
C SER A 544 29.69 -21.61 29.39
N MET A 545 29.21 -20.46 29.88
CA MET A 545 28.07 -19.76 29.28
C MET A 545 28.41 -19.17 27.92
N ARG A 546 29.60 -18.59 27.76
CA ARG A 546 30.08 -18.08 26.47
C ARG A 546 30.12 -19.17 25.41
N ARG A 547 30.68 -20.33 25.77
CA ARG A 547 30.66 -21.53 24.91
C ARG A 547 29.23 -21.97 24.57
N GLY A 548 28.32 -21.87 25.54
CA GLY A 548 26.89 -22.16 25.32
C GLY A 548 26.24 -21.23 24.31
N LEU A 549 26.49 -19.93 24.39
CA LEU A 549 25.97 -18.94 23.43
C LEU A 549 26.55 -19.17 22.03
N VAL A 550 27.87 -19.37 21.90
CA VAL A 550 28.51 -19.68 20.60
C VAL A 550 27.87 -20.92 19.98
N HIS A 551 27.74 -21.98 20.77
CA HIS A 551 27.15 -23.23 20.30
C HIS A 551 25.68 -23.05 19.88
N LEU A 552 24.90 -22.28 20.65
CA LEU A 552 23.53 -21.96 20.27
C LEU A 552 23.48 -21.21 18.93
N CYS A 553 24.29 -20.17 18.74
CA CYS A 553 24.37 -19.46 17.47
C CYS A 553 24.75 -20.39 16.31
N TRP A 554 25.69 -21.31 16.52
CA TRP A 554 26.07 -22.31 15.53
C TRP A 554 24.90 -23.26 15.18
N CYS A 555 24.11 -23.71 16.16
CA CYS A 555 22.90 -24.49 15.89
C CYS A 555 21.90 -23.72 15.02
N LEU A 556 21.67 -22.43 15.30
CA LEU A 556 20.77 -21.57 14.52
C LEU A 556 21.24 -21.41 13.07
N VAL A 557 22.55 -21.19 12.87
CA VAL A 557 23.16 -21.14 11.54
C VAL A 557 22.90 -22.43 10.77
N ASN A 558 23.09 -23.58 11.40
CA ASN A 558 22.84 -24.87 10.73
C ASN A 558 21.36 -25.08 10.38
N CYS A 559 20.43 -24.77 11.30
CA CYS A 559 18.99 -24.85 11.00
C CYS A 559 18.65 -24.06 9.72
N LEU A 560 19.09 -22.80 9.64
CA LEU A 560 18.82 -21.95 8.47
C LEU A 560 19.53 -22.44 7.21
N ARG A 561 20.78 -22.92 7.34
CA ARG A 561 21.55 -23.50 6.22
C ARG A 561 20.83 -24.70 5.62
N PHE A 562 20.16 -25.51 6.45
CA PHE A 562 19.33 -26.65 6.03
C PHE A 562 17.88 -26.27 5.76
N ARG A 563 17.58 -24.98 5.54
CA ARG A 563 16.24 -24.48 5.21
C ARG A 563 15.17 -24.88 6.23
N GLN A 564 15.51 -24.86 7.51
CA GLN A 564 14.58 -25.07 8.61
C GLN A 564 14.20 -23.74 9.27
N PRO A 565 12.94 -23.53 9.66
CA PRO A 565 12.53 -22.36 10.42
C PRO A 565 13.15 -22.38 11.82
N LEU A 566 13.31 -21.21 12.43
CA LEU A 566 13.94 -21.04 13.75
C LEU A 566 12.97 -21.28 14.93
N ASN A 567 12.14 -22.33 14.87
CA ASN A 567 11.21 -22.66 15.95
C ASN A 567 11.82 -23.67 16.94
N GLU A 568 11.16 -23.84 18.10
CA GLU A 568 11.63 -24.75 19.14
C GLU A 568 11.75 -26.21 18.66
N TYR A 569 10.83 -26.63 17.78
CA TYR A 569 10.77 -27.99 17.24
C TYR A 569 11.94 -28.35 16.32
N THR A 570 12.61 -27.36 15.72
CA THR A 570 13.82 -27.58 14.92
C THR A 570 15.09 -27.40 15.75
N ILE A 571 15.10 -26.38 16.61
CA ILE A 571 16.30 -25.94 17.33
C ILE A 571 16.65 -26.88 18.48
N TYR A 572 15.69 -27.26 19.34
CA TYR A 572 16.01 -28.15 20.46
C TYR A 572 16.52 -29.52 20.00
N PRO A 573 15.91 -30.18 19.00
CA PRO A 573 16.48 -31.40 18.43
C PRO A 573 17.85 -31.19 17.79
N ALA A 574 18.12 -30.02 17.18
CA ALA A 574 19.45 -29.70 16.68
C ALA A 574 20.49 -29.63 17.80
N ILE A 575 20.14 -29.03 18.95
CA ILE A 575 21.00 -29.00 20.15
C ILE A 575 21.20 -30.42 20.71
N GLU A 576 20.14 -31.22 20.80
CA GLU A 576 20.22 -32.57 21.40
C GLU A 576 21.09 -33.56 20.61
N ARG A 577 21.23 -33.36 19.29
CA ARG A 577 22.11 -34.18 18.44
C ARG A 577 23.61 -33.85 18.61
N THR A 578 23.96 -32.83 19.40
CA THR A 578 25.35 -32.40 19.57
C THR A 578 26.06 -33.14 20.72
N PRO A 579 27.41 -33.20 20.69
CA PRO A 579 28.20 -33.77 21.78
C PRO A 579 27.80 -33.27 23.17
N ARG A 580 27.83 -34.18 24.17
CA ARG A 580 27.39 -33.91 25.56
C ARG A 580 27.99 -32.63 26.15
N HIS A 581 29.26 -32.34 25.90
CA HIS A 581 29.94 -31.16 26.45
C HIS A 581 29.37 -29.83 25.90
N LEU A 582 28.91 -29.80 24.64
CA LEU A 582 28.28 -28.63 24.03
C LEU A 582 26.84 -28.43 24.52
N ARG A 583 26.10 -29.53 24.73
CA ARG A 583 24.78 -29.49 25.36
C ARG A 583 24.84 -28.91 26.78
N ILE A 584 25.82 -29.35 27.59
CA ILE A 584 26.03 -28.81 28.93
C ILE A 584 26.37 -27.31 28.88
N ALA A 585 27.23 -26.88 27.96
CA ALA A 585 27.55 -25.47 27.79
C ALA A 585 26.31 -24.64 27.44
N THR A 586 25.48 -25.13 26.52
CA THR A 586 24.21 -24.48 26.12
C THR A 586 23.23 -24.41 27.29
N ARG A 587 23.11 -25.49 28.08
CA ARG A 587 22.31 -25.48 29.31
C ARG A 587 22.81 -24.44 30.31
N ASN A 588 24.12 -24.28 30.47
CA ASN A 588 24.68 -23.26 31.37
C ASN A 588 24.32 -21.85 30.91
N PHE A 589 24.28 -21.60 29.59
CA PHE A 589 23.79 -20.33 29.04
C PHE A 589 22.33 -20.06 29.47
N PHE A 590 21.43 -21.05 29.33
CA PHE A 590 20.04 -20.91 29.78
C PHE A 590 19.90 -20.75 31.30
N VAL A 591 20.68 -21.50 32.09
CA VAL A 591 20.71 -21.37 33.57
C VAL A 591 21.14 -19.97 33.99
N GLY A 592 22.05 -19.33 33.25
CA GLY A 592 22.43 -17.94 33.46
C GLY A 592 21.46 -16.91 32.88
N LEU A 593 20.17 -17.28 32.72
CA LEU A 593 19.09 -16.45 32.19
C LEU A 593 19.29 -16.01 30.73
N GLY A 594 20.08 -16.78 29.97
CA GLY A 594 20.08 -16.69 28.52
C GLY A 594 18.74 -17.16 27.96
N SER A 595 18.34 -16.59 26.82
CA SER A 595 17.08 -16.95 26.17
C SER A 595 17.31 -17.24 24.69
N LEU A 596 16.71 -18.33 24.20
CA LEU A 596 16.67 -18.64 22.78
C LEU A 596 15.99 -17.51 22.00
N GLU A 597 14.89 -16.99 22.56
CA GLU A 597 14.15 -15.85 22.04
C GLU A 597 15.02 -14.65 21.80
N ALA A 598 15.82 -14.27 22.80
CA ALA A 598 16.64 -13.08 22.70
C ALA A 598 17.66 -13.18 21.56
N VAL A 599 18.22 -14.37 21.34
CA VAL A 599 19.20 -14.62 20.27
C VAL A 599 18.53 -14.63 18.90
N VAL A 600 17.39 -15.31 18.75
CA VAL A 600 16.66 -15.32 17.47
C VAL A 600 16.10 -13.93 17.16
N LEU A 601 15.55 -13.21 18.14
CA LEU A 601 15.11 -11.83 17.98
C LEU A 601 16.24 -10.92 17.52
N ALA A 602 17.48 -11.12 18.00
CA ALA A 602 18.63 -10.36 17.51
C ALA A 602 18.96 -10.68 16.04
N ILE A 603 18.82 -11.93 15.60
CA ILE A 603 18.97 -12.30 14.18
C ILE A 603 17.91 -11.60 13.32
N PHE A 604 16.65 -11.63 13.75
CA PHE A 604 15.56 -10.95 13.04
C PHE A 604 15.76 -9.44 12.99
N GLN A 605 16.14 -8.81 14.11
CA GLN A 605 16.39 -7.37 14.15
C GLN A 605 17.55 -6.99 13.21
N ALA A 606 18.65 -7.73 13.23
CA ALA A 606 19.76 -7.51 12.32
C ALA A 606 19.35 -7.68 10.84
N ALA A 607 18.47 -8.66 10.55
CA ALA A 607 17.97 -8.87 9.20
C ALA A 607 17.06 -7.72 8.74
N VAL A 608 16.17 -7.24 9.60
CA VAL A 608 15.30 -6.08 9.35
C VAL A 608 16.14 -4.81 9.17
N ASP A 609 17.12 -4.56 10.04
CA ASP A 609 17.96 -3.37 9.98
C ASP A 609 18.82 -3.33 8.70
N ASN A 610 19.17 -4.49 8.15
CA ASN A 610 19.97 -4.61 6.93
C ASN A 610 19.14 -4.82 5.65
N ASP A 611 17.83 -5.02 5.78
CA ASP A 611 16.90 -5.26 4.67
C ASP A 611 16.82 -4.04 3.75
N GLU A 612 16.53 -4.28 2.47
CA GLU A 612 16.44 -3.21 1.45
C GLU A 612 15.20 -2.31 1.58
N PHE A 613 14.11 -2.78 2.19
CA PHE A 613 12.85 -2.02 2.28
C PHE A 613 12.56 -1.50 3.69
N THR A 614 12.95 -2.28 4.69
CA THR A 614 12.72 -1.97 6.11
C THR A 614 13.95 -1.42 6.82
N GLY A 615 15.14 -1.57 6.22
CA GLY A 615 16.43 -1.21 6.80
C GLY A 615 17.30 -0.32 5.92
N ASN A 616 18.61 -0.49 6.03
CA ASN A 616 19.64 0.30 5.35
C ASN A 616 20.10 -0.29 3.99
N GLY A 617 19.56 -1.44 3.59
CA GLY A 617 19.91 -2.15 2.34
C GLY A 617 21.31 -2.75 2.29
N GLU A 618 22.04 -2.84 3.41
CA GLU A 618 23.39 -3.41 3.45
C GLU A 618 23.40 -4.90 3.08
N PHE A 619 22.33 -5.63 3.41
CA PHE A 619 22.19 -7.03 3.03
C PHE A 619 22.28 -7.21 1.51
N LEU A 620 21.54 -6.40 0.74
CA LEU A 620 21.56 -6.49 -0.72
C LEU A 620 22.94 -6.20 -1.29
N LYS A 621 23.68 -5.22 -0.74
CA LYS A 621 25.06 -4.93 -1.15
C LYS A 621 25.99 -6.11 -0.88
N GLN A 622 25.79 -6.82 0.25
CA GLN A 622 26.61 -7.97 0.63
C GLN A 622 26.36 -9.20 -0.26
N VAL A 623 25.15 -9.35 -0.81
CA VAL A 623 24.78 -10.52 -1.62
C VAL A 623 24.70 -10.25 -3.13
N ALA A 624 24.81 -8.99 -3.56
CA ALA A 624 24.84 -8.64 -4.97
C ALA A 624 25.99 -9.38 -5.70
N GLY A 625 25.68 -10.02 -6.83
CA GLY A 625 26.62 -10.83 -7.60
C GLY A 625 26.87 -12.23 -7.02
N LYS A 626 26.22 -12.60 -5.91
CA LYS A 626 26.31 -13.96 -5.37
C LYS A 626 25.22 -14.85 -5.97
N LYS A 627 25.65 -15.80 -6.79
CA LYS A 627 24.77 -16.72 -7.52
C LYS A 627 23.81 -17.51 -6.63
N ASP A 628 24.26 -17.93 -5.46
CA ASP A 628 23.44 -18.67 -4.49
C ASP A 628 22.26 -17.87 -3.92
N TYR A 629 22.33 -16.54 -3.94
CA TYR A 629 21.21 -15.66 -3.61
C TYR A 629 20.40 -15.25 -4.85
N GLU A 630 21.07 -14.92 -5.96
CA GLU A 630 20.40 -14.46 -7.20
C GLU A 630 19.50 -15.53 -7.81
N ASP A 631 19.90 -16.81 -7.72
CA ASP A 631 19.12 -17.95 -8.20
C ASP A 631 17.87 -18.24 -7.35
N LEU A 632 17.74 -17.64 -6.16
CA LEU A 632 16.57 -17.84 -5.31
C LEU A 632 15.34 -17.10 -5.87
N PRO A 633 14.15 -17.72 -5.85
CA PRO A 633 12.95 -17.09 -6.40
C PRO A 633 12.50 -15.93 -5.52
N HIS A 634 12.01 -14.86 -6.17
CA HIS A 634 11.34 -13.76 -5.47
C HIS A 634 9.99 -14.19 -4.92
N CYS A 635 9.67 -13.74 -3.71
CA CYS A 635 8.42 -14.06 -3.05
C CYS A 635 7.79 -12.83 -2.40
N ARG A 636 6.45 -12.78 -2.40
CA ARG A 636 5.69 -11.82 -1.59
C ARG A 636 6.08 -11.84 -0.11
N ASN A 637 6.57 -12.97 0.39
CA ASN A 637 6.98 -13.15 1.79
C ASN A 637 8.44 -12.73 2.07
N ASP A 638 9.22 -12.27 1.09
CA ASP A 638 10.66 -11.97 1.25
C ASP A 638 10.98 -10.94 2.34
N HIS A 639 10.05 -10.04 2.63
CA HIS A 639 10.23 -8.96 3.60
C HIS A 639 9.17 -9.02 4.72
N GLU A 640 8.43 -10.13 4.85
CA GLU A 640 7.37 -10.30 5.85
C GLU A 640 7.91 -10.79 7.21
N PHE A 641 8.94 -10.13 7.74
CA PHE A 641 9.62 -10.53 8.98
C PHE A 641 8.66 -10.67 10.16
N ASN A 642 7.66 -9.79 10.25
CA ASN A 642 6.58 -9.86 11.23
C ASN A 642 5.81 -11.18 11.18
N LEU A 643 5.38 -11.60 9.98
CA LEU A 643 4.67 -12.86 9.78
C LEU A 643 5.52 -14.04 10.25
N VAL A 644 6.77 -14.09 9.77
CA VAL A 644 7.66 -15.21 10.07
C VAL A 644 7.97 -15.26 11.56
N PHE A 645 8.26 -14.13 12.17
CA PHE A 645 8.51 -14.05 13.61
C PHE A 645 7.31 -14.52 14.44
N CYS A 646 6.11 -14.03 14.14
CA CYS A 646 4.89 -14.46 14.82
C CYS A 646 4.60 -15.97 14.64
N LYS A 647 5.01 -16.57 13.51
CA LYS A 647 4.86 -18.01 13.28
C LYS A 647 5.91 -18.84 14.01
N VAL A 648 7.14 -18.33 14.09
CA VAL A 648 8.22 -18.95 14.86
C VAL A 648 7.93 -18.93 16.36
N PHE A 649 7.23 -17.90 16.85
CA PHE A 649 7.02 -17.65 18.29
C PHE A 649 5.55 -17.66 18.74
N ARG A 650 4.70 -18.43 18.05
CA ARG A 650 3.23 -18.41 18.25
C ARG A 650 2.78 -18.68 19.71
N ASP A 651 3.62 -19.35 20.50
CA ASP A 651 3.36 -19.70 21.91
C ASP A 651 4.14 -18.84 22.93
N TRP A 652 4.95 -17.89 22.46
CA TRP A 652 5.61 -16.92 23.33
C TRP A 652 4.81 -15.61 23.32
N ASP A 653 4.64 -14.95 24.46
CA ASP A 653 3.96 -13.66 24.52
C ASP A 653 4.88 -12.56 23.95
N VAL A 654 4.90 -12.44 22.62
CA VAL A 654 5.85 -11.60 21.85
C VAL A 654 5.27 -10.28 21.35
N SER A 655 3.99 -10.01 21.63
CA SER A 655 3.23 -8.92 20.99
C SER A 655 3.79 -7.50 21.18
N HIS A 656 4.82 -7.33 22.02
CA HIS A 656 5.50 -6.06 22.29
C HIS A 656 7.03 -6.05 22.05
N LYS A 657 7.65 -7.14 21.56
CA LYS A 657 9.12 -7.29 21.60
C LYS A 657 9.86 -6.86 20.32
N LEU A 658 9.24 -6.96 19.15
CA LEU A 658 9.78 -6.32 17.94
C LEU A 658 9.30 -4.87 17.87
N LYS A 659 10.21 -3.92 18.10
CA LYS A 659 9.94 -2.49 17.89
C LYS A 659 10.16 -2.17 16.40
N PHE A 660 9.12 -2.31 15.58
CA PHE A 660 9.11 -1.84 14.19
C PHE A 660 8.90 -0.33 14.07
#